data_AF-A0A1H9ZS31-F1
#
_entry.id   AF-A0A1H9ZS31-F1
#
_cell.length_a   1.000
_cell.length_b   1.000
_cell.length_c   1.000
_cell.angle_alpha   90.00
_cell.angle_beta   90.00
_cell.angle_gamma   90.00
#
_symmetry.space_group_name_H-M   'P 1'
#
loop_
_entity.id
_entity.type
_entity.pdbx_description
1 polymer ?
#
loop_
_entity_poly.entity_id
_entity_poly.type
_entity_poly.pdbx_seq_one_letter_code
_entity_poly.pdbx_strand_id
1 'polypeptide(L)'
;MLTDNINFLRMEYPSLYQRMKEIESTIDEGFIKLEDTRNGEKTLKIQKEGKGIYLHSKYDPVREASTILDQYEKTEVIDEDVYVIFYGVGLGYHIDLFVHKYNNISFSIYEPIEEIMYHFLSNKNLQKLALKNINCIAAENREEDREIFFREMLKNKDKRIIVFPLPSYEKNFPKNYEVFLQTFKEMVIDERSSWGTNYAFQKRWVSNSMRNFKEVLRSPNILLNKKGQFEGKPAVLVAAGPSLDDEIEHLRYIKEKDLAYIFTVGSAINTLIHHNIYPHAACTYDPSKENQKVFQNIVEKDIKEIPLVFGSSVAFEILQKYPGKKLHMITSQDVTAAYYLKARSGEMIQGVMDAPSIAVITLQLLYELGFGKIILVGQNLAYLNEKNYADGIDYHKKLVTNGEFGNSIKVKDVYGREIMTNDSYNRMRQQMEAYLEEFKGIEVINATKGGAHIQGTIFIPLNEVIENDLRKPVVNKNWYIIDNKNYDTEHMKQQMKKMDIAYKKAKLLFKEAKEILNKIEKLAKSRNFQQLEKMYQKLDIVFPKIQKNHYLNTFILPRNRVSYQIFISEMTDIQRENSKIKRAEGVINAVGKLIFACERDMTYVEKAFQKIHEEIKIYIDDEEVTIKGTNSDIMQELPKIKTKEEPEKLSLTEEKKTTECHDTVKEMFNQIKKQDSMIVEKLSVEKNDTLKYTMEVIDQNAKGIALVIDDNGRLEGTVTDGDIRRAIIKGICLEEYVENVMNKNFIFVNENYSEKFIRNIFDQKSIFQIPVLDEEMKVIDIIFYQDFIKKPTKENWAVIMAGGIGRRLMPLTMDTPKPMLSVGSKPILETIIEQLKTYGYENILLCLNYKSHIIENYFQDGKAFDVNIQYIKEEKPLGTAGAIKLAQSYLQEPFLVINGDILTKLNFDEFMNYHEKHQNKITIAARRHEFEIPYGVLAIENEKVASLKEKPSTSMFINGGIYCLSPETINDIPENQYFNITELIQKAIDKNEKVGSFPITEYWMDIGQVEDYHQANTDYQELFRREASATKE
;
A
#
# COMPACT_ATOMS: atom_id res chain seq x y z
N MET A 1 -15.27 32.60 -11.89
CA MET A 1 -13.92 32.47 -11.29
C MET A 1 -12.90 33.43 -11.90
N LEU A 2 -11.75 33.65 -11.24
CA LEU A 2 -10.59 34.37 -11.81
C LEU A 2 -9.84 33.53 -12.85
N THR A 3 -9.35 34.15 -13.93
CA THR A 3 -8.66 33.47 -15.04
C THR A 3 -7.43 32.66 -14.61
N ASP A 4 -6.58 33.22 -13.74
CA ASP A 4 -5.37 32.53 -13.27
C ASP A 4 -5.70 31.28 -12.45
N ASN A 5 -6.77 31.34 -11.65
CA ASN A 5 -7.28 30.20 -10.88
C ASN A 5 -7.93 29.15 -11.78
N ILE A 6 -8.67 29.57 -12.81
CA ILE A 6 -9.22 28.67 -13.83
C ILE A 6 -8.10 27.87 -14.49
N ASN A 7 -6.99 28.51 -14.85
CA ASN A 7 -5.85 27.82 -15.46
C ASN A 7 -5.18 26.86 -14.46
N PHE A 8 -4.87 27.31 -13.24
CA PHE A 8 -4.26 26.49 -12.19
C PHE A 8 -5.12 25.25 -11.85
N LEU A 9 -6.42 25.45 -11.61
CA LEU A 9 -7.32 24.34 -11.25
C LEU A 9 -7.60 23.41 -12.42
N ARG A 10 -7.54 23.88 -13.68
CA ARG A 10 -7.65 22.99 -14.86
C ARG A 10 -6.47 22.02 -15.00
N MET A 11 -5.30 22.38 -14.47
CA MET A 11 -4.10 21.55 -14.48
C MET A 11 -4.05 20.67 -13.22
N GLU A 12 -3.97 21.29 -12.04
CA GLU A 12 -3.67 20.60 -10.78
C GLU A 12 -4.91 19.94 -10.13
N TYR A 13 -6.09 20.54 -10.26
CA TYR A 13 -7.33 20.11 -9.59
C TYR A 13 -8.54 20.01 -10.55
N PRO A 14 -8.43 19.30 -11.70
CA PRO A 14 -9.41 19.38 -12.79
C PRO A 14 -10.81 18.93 -12.39
N SER A 15 -10.93 18.02 -11.41
CA SER A 15 -12.21 17.59 -10.83
C SER A 15 -12.90 18.71 -10.05
N LEU A 16 -12.14 19.53 -9.33
CA LEU A 16 -12.64 20.71 -8.62
C LEU A 16 -13.01 21.80 -9.62
N TYR A 17 -12.20 22.03 -10.66
CA TYR A 17 -12.51 23.01 -11.70
C TYR A 17 -13.87 22.77 -12.38
N GLN A 18 -14.18 21.54 -12.81
CA GLN A 18 -15.46 21.26 -13.48
C GLN A 18 -16.64 21.52 -12.54
N ARG A 19 -16.56 21.08 -11.29
CA ARG A 19 -17.59 21.33 -10.26
C ARG A 19 -17.79 22.83 -9.99
N MET A 20 -16.70 23.60 -9.86
CA MET A 20 -16.77 25.07 -9.74
C MET A 20 -17.42 25.74 -10.96
N LYS A 21 -17.24 25.16 -12.16
CA LYS A 21 -17.84 25.66 -13.41
C LYS A 21 -19.32 25.27 -13.57
N GLU A 22 -19.72 24.12 -13.05
CA GLU A 22 -21.14 23.74 -12.95
C GLU A 22 -21.87 24.71 -12.01
N ILE A 23 -21.26 25.01 -10.86
CA ILE A 23 -21.74 25.98 -9.86
C ILE A 23 -21.82 27.42 -10.40
N GLU A 24 -20.90 27.82 -11.29
CA GLU A 24 -20.96 29.12 -12.00
C GLU A 24 -22.28 29.33 -12.77
N SER A 25 -23.04 28.26 -13.06
CA SER A 25 -24.35 28.30 -13.70
C SER A 25 -25.56 28.09 -12.76
N THR A 26 -25.34 27.77 -11.47
CA THR A 26 -26.41 27.39 -10.52
C THR A 26 -26.39 28.16 -9.18
N ILE A 27 -25.46 29.10 -8.98
CA ILE A 27 -25.37 29.92 -7.76
C ILE A 27 -26.68 30.66 -7.46
N ASP A 28 -27.17 30.49 -6.23
CA ASP A 28 -28.21 31.34 -5.65
C ASP A 28 -27.59 32.63 -5.08
N GLU A 29 -27.64 33.71 -5.85
CA GLU A 29 -27.28 35.07 -5.39
C GLU A 29 -28.15 35.56 -4.21
N GLY A 30 -29.26 34.89 -3.90
CA GLY A 30 -30.03 35.08 -2.67
C GLY A 30 -29.34 34.47 -1.44
N PHE A 31 -28.67 33.32 -1.61
CA PHE A 31 -28.03 32.56 -0.54
C PHE A 31 -26.69 33.16 -0.10
N ILE A 32 -25.80 33.51 -1.04
CA ILE A 32 -24.49 34.11 -0.73
C ILE A 32 -24.35 35.48 -1.41
N LYS A 33 -23.97 36.50 -0.63
CA LYS A 33 -23.72 37.87 -1.09
C LYS A 33 -22.34 38.35 -0.73
N LEU A 34 -21.70 39.01 -1.68
CA LEU A 34 -20.46 39.74 -1.52
C LEU A 34 -20.81 41.20 -1.14
N GLU A 35 -20.37 41.67 0.02
CA GLU A 35 -20.59 43.04 0.48
C GLU A 35 -19.24 43.73 0.77
N ASP A 36 -19.14 45.02 0.46
CA ASP A 36 -17.97 45.83 0.80
C ASP A 36 -17.98 46.18 2.30
N THR A 37 -16.81 46.16 2.93
CA THR A 37 -16.61 46.49 4.35
C THR A 37 -16.37 47.99 4.55
N ARG A 38 -16.37 48.44 5.81
CA ARG A 38 -16.10 49.86 6.13
C ARG A 38 -14.69 50.35 5.75
N ASN A 39 -13.72 49.45 5.55
CA ASN A 39 -12.38 49.79 5.10
C ASN A 39 -12.14 49.56 3.59
N GLY A 40 -13.18 49.22 2.81
CA GLY A 40 -13.08 49.01 1.35
C GLY A 40 -12.55 47.62 0.95
N GLU A 41 -12.39 46.72 1.92
CA GLU A 41 -12.21 45.29 1.69
C GLU A 41 -13.56 44.61 1.41
N LYS A 42 -13.57 43.30 1.19
CA LYS A 42 -14.78 42.52 0.92
C LYS A 42 -15.10 41.54 2.05
N THR A 43 -16.38 41.22 2.22
CA THR A 43 -16.83 40.09 3.04
C THR A 43 -17.92 39.29 2.31
N LEU A 44 -17.99 38.00 2.64
CA LEU A 44 -19.12 37.15 2.26
C LEU A 44 -20.17 37.11 3.37
N LYS A 45 -21.43 37.06 2.95
CA LYS A 45 -22.62 37.04 3.79
C LYS A 45 -23.58 35.97 3.29
N ILE A 46 -23.82 34.97 4.13
CA ILE A 46 -24.69 33.82 3.85
C ILE A 46 -26.06 34.05 4.49
N GLN A 47 -27.15 33.79 3.78
CA GLN A 47 -28.49 33.74 4.35
C GLN A 47 -28.76 32.37 4.95
N LYS A 48 -28.88 32.29 6.27
CA LYS A 48 -29.23 31.06 7.00
C LYS A 48 -30.39 31.34 7.95
N GLU A 49 -31.46 30.56 7.86
CA GLU A 49 -32.65 30.67 8.73
C GLU A 49 -33.24 32.11 8.77
N GLY A 50 -33.20 32.81 7.62
CA GLY A 50 -33.67 34.20 7.50
C GLY A 50 -32.74 35.26 8.12
N LYS A 51 -31.52 34.90 8.50
CA LYS A 51 -30.50 35.81 9.05
C LYS A 51 -29.26 35.83 8.16
N GLY A 52 -28.76 37.03 7.88
CA GLY A 52 -27.47 37.23 7.21
C GLY A 52 -26.30 37.02 8.17
N ILE A 53 -25.56 35.94 7.99
CA ILE A 53 -24.33 35.59 8.71
C ILE A 53 -23.13 36.04 7.89
N TYR A 54 -22.19 36.76 8.49
CA TYR A 54 -20.95 37.16 7.83
C TYR A 54 -19.83 36.14 8.10
N LEU A 55 -19.07 35.77 7.06
CA LEU A 55 -17.88 34.90 7.20
C LEU A 55 -16.66 35.66 7.70
N HIS A 56 -16.59 36.97 7.43
CA HIS A 56 -15.54 37.87 7.90
C HIS A 56 -16.13 39.16 8.48
N SER A 57 -15.32 39.87 9.26
CA SER A 57 -15.64 41.16 9.86
C SER A 57 -16.05 42.21 8.82
N LYS A 58 -17.33 42.60 8.85
CA LYS A 58 -17.91 43.71 8.07
C LYS A 58 -17.28 45.09 8.33
N TYR A 59 -16.38 45.19 9.31
CA TYR A 59 -15.67 46.42 9.66
C TYR A 59 -14.25 46.44 9.08
N ASP A 60 -13.53 45.33 9.28
CA ASP A 60 -12.13 45.14 8.92
C ASP A 60 -11.80 43.62 9.00
N PRO A 61 -11.73 42.91 7.86
CA PRO A 61 -11.50 41.46 7.82
C PRO A 61 -10.00 41.10 7.91
N VAL A 62 -9.10 42.03 7.56
CA VAL A 62 -7.65 41.83 7.67
C VAL A 62 -7.23 41.85 9.13
N ARG A 63 -7.78 42.78 9.93
CA ARG A 63 -7.55 42.83 11.38
C ARG A 63 -8.15 41.62 12.12
N GLU A 64 -9.30 41.12 11.67
CA GLU A 64 -9.88 39.89 12.20
C GLU A 64 -8.95 38.69 11.92
N ALA A 65 -8.49 38.52 10.68
CA ALA A 65 -7.54 37.49 10.31
C ALA A 65 -6.22 37.56 11.12
N SER A 66 -5.70 38.77 11.37
CA SER A 66 -4.55 38.96 12.27
C SER A 66 -4.87 38.51 13.69
N THR A 67 -6.05 38.87 14.22
CA THR A 67 -6.47 38.50 15.59
C THR A 67 -6.64 36.98 15.74
N ILE A 68 -7.07 36.29 14.69
CA ILE A 68 -7.17 34.82 14.66
C ILE A 68 -5.76 34.21 14.67
N LEU A 69 -4.86 34.68 13.81
CA LEU A 69 -3.48 34.19 13.76
C LEU A 69 -2.73 34.44 15.10
N ASP A 70 -2.92 35.63 15.68
CA ASP A 70 -2.43 35.99 17.03
C ASP A 70 -3.02 35.11 18.14
N GLN A 71 -4.17 34.44 17.92
CA GLN A 71 -4.74 33.47 18.87
C GLN A 71 -4.14 32.08 18.69
N TYR A 72 -4.03 31.59 17.45
CA TYR A 72 -3.38 30.31 17.16
C TYR A 72 -1.92 30.28 17.63
N GLU A 73 -1.16 31.35 17.46
CA GLU A 73 0.24 31.46 17.94
C GLU A 73 0.39 31.48 19.48
N LYS A 74 -0.71 31.56 20.24
CA LYS A 74 -0.69 31.39 21.71
C LYS A 74 -0.91 29.94 22.13
N THR A 75 -1.62 29.14 21.33
CA THR A 75 -1.96 27.75 21.64
C THR A 75 -1.04 26.76 20.93
N GLU A 76 -0.69 27.04 19.68
CA GLU A 76 0.11 26.18 18.80
C GLU A 76 1.52 26.73 18.59
N VAL A 77 2.50 25.83 18.54
CA VAL A 77 3.80 26.12 17.94
C VAL A 77 3.67 25.90 16.43
N ILE A 78 4.26 26.77 15.62
CA ILE A 78 4.16 26.71 14.15
C ILE A 78 5.59 26.72 13.58
N ASP A 79 6.05 25.51 13.27
CA ASP A 79 7.44 25.16 12.93
C ASP A 79 7.50 24.44 11.56
N GLU A 80 8.69 23.99 11.11
CA GLU A 80 8.79 23.31 9.81
C GLU A 80 8.37 21.83 9.81
N ASP A 81 8.15 21.20 10.98
CA ASP A 81 7.52 19.88 11.10
C ASP A 81 6.00 19.96 10.95
N VAL A 82 5.41 21.15 11.09
CA VAL A 82 3.96 21.35 10.98
C VAL A 82 3.46 21.17 9.54
N TYR A 83 2.26 20.61 9.45
CA TYR A 83 1.43 20.58 8.25
C TYR A 83 0.06 21.18 8.59
N VAL A 84 -0.37 22.24 7.89
CA VAL A 84 -1.62 22.95 8.21
C VAL A 84 -2.77 22.53 7.29
N ILE A 85 -3.94 22.31 7.86
CA ILE A 85 -5.20 22.15 7.13
C ILE A 85 -6.09 23.35 7.41
N PHE A 86 -6.28 24.24 6.45
CA PHE A 86 -7.26 25.31 6.56
C PHE A 86 -8.67 24.75 6.36
N TYR A 87 -9.55 24.94 7.34
CA TYR A 87 -10.94 24.49 7.30
C TYR A 87 -11.89 25.71 7.20
N GLY A 88 -12.47 25.90 6.01
CA GLY A 88 -13.30 27.06 5.66
C GLY A 88 -12.47 28.27 5.18
N VAL A 89 -12.48 28.53 3.87
CA VAL A 89 -11.65 29.59 3.24
C VAL A 89 -12.27 30.99 3.35
N GLY A 90 -13.59 31.09 3.18
CA GLY A 90 -14.29 32.37 2.97
C GLY A 90 -13.73 33.16 1.78
N LEU A 91 -12.83 34.11 2.05
CA LEU A 91 -12.11 34.93 1.07
C LEU A 91 -10.57 34.87 1.21
N GLY A 92 -10.05 34.05 2.13
CA GLY A 92 -8.61 33.77 2.23
C GLY A 92 -7.78 34.65 3.18
N TYR A 93 -8.36 35.68 3.82
CA TYR A 93 -7.60 36.65 4.64
C TYR A 93 -6.68 36.04 5.72
N HIS A 94 -7.09 34.92 6.33
CA HIS A 94 -6.27 34.21 7.32
C HIS A 94 -5.16 33.36 6.66
N ILE A 95 -5.45 32.74 5.52
CA ILE A 95 -4.49 31.99 4.70
C ILE A 95 -3.39 32.93 4.19
N ASP A 96 -3.75 34.14 3.75
CA ASP A 96 -2.78 35.17 3.32
C ASP A 96 -1.77 35.51 4.42
N LEU A 97 -2.24 35.86 5.61
CA LEU A 97 -1.37 36.26 6.72
C LEU A 97 -0.50 35.09 7.19
N PHE A 98 -1.07 33.88 7.24
CA PHE A 98 -0.30 32.68 7.55
C PHE A 98 0.79 32.43 6.52
N VAL A 99 0.47 32.36 5.22
CA VAL A 99 1.43 32.04 4.15
C VAL A 99 2.49 33.13 3.98
N HIS A 100 2.13 34.40 4.22
CA HIS A 100 3.11 35.50 4.21
C HIS A 100 4.13 35.38 5.36
N LYS A 101 3.69 34.90 6.54
CA LYS A 101 4.54 34.70 7.73
C LYS A 101 5.32 33.38 7.69
N TYR A 102 4.73 32.31 7.16
CA TYR A 102 5.21 30.93 7.20
C TYR A 102 5.47 30.35 5.79
N ASN A 103 6.27 31.05 5.00
CA ASN A 103 6.48 30.78 3.56
C ASN A 103 7.14 29.44 3.18
N ASN A 104 7.49 28.59 4.15
CA ASN A 104 8.05 27.25 3.96
C ASN A 104 7.19 26.09 4.51
N ILE A 105 6.10 26.39 5.22
CA ILE A 105 5.20 25.36 5.75
C ILE A 105 4.30 24.83 4.63
N SER A 106 4.19 23.50 4.55
CA SER A 106 3.23 22.81 3.67
C SER A 106 1.83 22.87 4.24
N PHE A 107 0.84 23.11 3.40
CA PHE A 107 -0.55 23.20 3.84
C PHE A 107 -1.53 22.67 2.81
N SER A 108 -2.76 22.43 3.27
CA SER A 108 -3.90 22.06 2.46
C SER A 108 -5.10 22.97 2.75
N ILE A 109 -5.98 23.07 1.77
CA ILE A 109 -7.21 23.87 1.83
C ILE A 109 -8.40 22.92 1.75
N TYR A 110 -9.33 23.03 2.71
CA TYR A 110 -10.59 22.31 2.73
C TYR A 110 -11.76 23.29 2.94
N GLU A 111 -12.69 23.32 1.99
CA GLU A 111 -13.92 24.11 2.08
C GLU A 111 -15.16 23.20 2.20
N PRO A 112 -15.90 23.22 3.33
CA PRO A 112 -17.07 22.36 3.50
C PRO A 112 -18.33 22.86 2.76
N ILE A 113 -18.31 24.02 2.09
CA ILE A 113 -19.46 24.59 1.35
C ILE A 113 -19.01 25.05 -0.03
N GLU A 114 -19.45 24.32 -1.06
CA GLU A 114 -18.87 24.36 -2.40
C GLU A 114 -19.00 25.72 -3.10
N GLU A 115 -20.10 26.45 -2.88
CA GLU A 115 -20.31 27.79 -3.42
C GLU A 115 -19.35 28.82 -2.82
N ILE A 116 -18.88 28.62 -1.57
CA ILE A 116 -17.89 29.50 -0.95
C ILE A 116 -16.51 29.28 -1.59
N MET A 117 -16.16 28.04 -1.94
CA MET A 117 -14.95 27.78 -2.73
C MET A 117 -15.01 28.53 -4.07
N TYR A 118 -16.17 28.53 -4.75
CA TYR A 118 -16.33 29.33 -5.97
C TYR A 118 -16.13 30.84 -5.72
N HIS A 119 -16.70 31.39 -4.65
CA HIS A 119 -16.54 32.82 -4.32
C HIS A 119 -15.10 33.20 -3.95
N PHE A 120 -14.40 32.34 -3.20
CA PHE A 120 -12.96 32.44 -2.94
C PHE A 120 -12.17 32.46 -4.25
N LEU A 121 -12.36 31.45 -5.11
CA LEU A 121 -11.70 31.33 -6.42
C LEU A 121 -12.10 32.43 -7.43
N SER A 122 -13.14 33.20 -7.14
CA SER A 122 -13.59 34.34 -7.93
C SER A 122 -13.09 35.70 -7.43
N ASN A 123 -12.48 35.77 -6.23
CA ASN A 123 -11.93 37.00 -5.67
C ASN A 123 -10.45 36.90 -5.27
N LYS A 124 -9.93 35.69 -5.01
CA LYS A 124 -8.59 35.44 -4.48
C LYS A 124 -7.70 34.73 -5.49
N ASN A 125 -6.65 35.39 -5.99
CA ASN A 125 -5.68 34.76 -6.89
C ASN A 125 -4.75 33.80 -6.12
N LEU A 126 -4.80 32.50 -6.46
CA LEU A 126 -4.05 31.43 -5.81
C LEU A 126 -2.53 31.54 -6.03
N GLN A 127 -2.07 32.15 -7.13
CA GLN A 127 -0.63 32.33 -7.40
C GLN A 127 0.08 33.15 -6.31
N LYS A 128 -0.66 33.95 -5.54
CA LYS A 128 -0.16 34.72 -4.38
C LYS A 128 0.05 33.86 -3.12
N LEU A 129 -0.50 32.65 -3.07
CA LEU A 129 -0.45 31.75 -1.90
C LEU A 129 0.73 30.74 -1.95
N ALA A 130 1.84 31.12 -2.58
CA ALA A 130 3.08 30.32 -2.65
C ALA A 130 2.85 28.85 -3.05
N LEU A 131 2.21 28.65 -4.22
CA LEU A 131 1.73 27.35 -4.77
C LEU A 131 2.62 26.13 -4.51
N LYS A 132 3.96 26.29 -4.51
CA LYS A 132 4.93 25.24 -4.15
C LYS A 132 4.65 24.52 -2.81
N ASN A 133 3.96 25.17 -1.88
CA ASN A 133 3.62 24.67 -0.54
C ASN A 133 2.20 24.09 -0.42
N ILE A 134 1.35 24.22 -1.44
CA ILE A 134 -0.02 23.70 -1.41
C ILE A 134 0.03 22.21 -1.78
N ASN A 135 -0.40 21.35 -0.86
CA ASN A 135 -0.39 19.90 -1.05
C ASN A 135 -1.77 19.37 -1.49
N CYS A 136 -2.88 20.03 -1.12
CA CYS A 136 -4.22 19.72 -1.62
C CYS A 136 -5.15 20.95 -1.56
N ILE A 137 -6.10 21.04 -2.50
CA ILE A 137 -7.26 21.93 -2.44
C ILE A 137 -8.51 21.08 -2.69
N ALA A 138 -9.43 21.05 -1.73
CA ALA A 138 -10.69 20.32 -1.82
C ALA A 138 -11.88 21.19 -1.42
N ALA A 139 -13.03 20.87 -2.00
CA ALA A 139 -14.33 21.34 -1.54
C ALA A 139 -15.26 20.13 -1.35
N GLU A 140 -16.09 20.13 -0.31
CA GLU A 140 -17.03 19.04 -0.02
C GLU A 140 -18.31 19.20 -0.86
N ASN A 141 -18.61 18.20 -1.69
CA ASN A 141 -19.94 17.98 -2.29
C ASN A 141 -20.55 16.68 -1.74
N ARG A 142 -19.70 15.67 -1.50
CA ARG A 142 -20.10 14.35 -0.99
C ARG A 142 -19.12 13.83 0.05
N GLU A 143 -19.52 12.76 0.74
CA GLU A 143 -18.71 12.16 1.80
C GLU A 143 -17.41 11.52 1.28
N GLU A 144 -17.36 11.07 0.01
CA GLU A 144 -16.14 10.51 -0.57
C GLU A 144 -15.05 11.59 -0.79
N ASP A 145 -15.43 12.87 -1.00
CA ASP A 145 -14.47 13.97 -1.13
C ASP A 145 -13.61 14.13 0.13
N ARG A 146 -14.24 13.97 1.30
CA ARG A 146 -13.60 14.04 2.62
C ARG A 146 -12.59 12.91 2.80
N GLU A 147 -12.93 11.69 2.41
CA GLU A 147 -11.99 10.56 2.45
C GLU A 147 -10.85 10.67 1.43
N ILE A 148 -11.10 11.25 0.25
CA ILE A 148 -10.06 11.48 -0.75
C ILE A 148 -9.08 12.54 -0.20
N PHE A 149 -9.60 13.65 0.33
CA PHE A 149 -8.79 14.68 0.96
C PHE A 149 -7.90 14.13 2.08
N PHE A 150 -8.47 13.33 2.99
CA PHE A 150 -7.68 12.71 4.06
C PHE A 150 -6.69 11.66 3.54
N ARG A 151 -6.99 10.90 2.48
CA ARG A 151 -6.03 9.98 1.85
C ARG A 151 -4.83 10.70 1.22
N GLU A 152 -5.02 11.89 0.65
CA GLU A 152 -3.93 12.72 0.12
C GLU A 152 -3.12 13.36 1.26
N MET A 153 -3.79 13.94 2.25
CA MET A 153 -3.15 14.53 3.42
C MET A 153 -2.32 13.49 4.22
N LEU A 154 -2.85 12.28 4.40
CA LEU A 154 -2.17 11.16 5.10
C LEU A 154 -0.91 10.64 4.38
N LYS A 155 -0.48 11.21 3.25
CA LYS A 155 0.85 10.94 2.69
C LYS A 155 1.96 11.67 3.46
N ASN A 156 1.64 12.78 4.12
CA ASN A 156 2.57 13.63 4.87
C ASN A 156 2.80 13.08 6.30
N LYS A 157 3.11 11.78 6.42
CA LYS A 157 3.03 11.00 7.68
C LYS A 157 3.99 11.45 8.77
N ASP A 158 5.09 12.08 8.37
CA ASP A 158 6.20 12.49 9.24
C ASP A 158 6.01 13.90 9.82
N LYS A 159 4.85 14.54 9.56
CA LYS A 159 4.54 15.91 9.98
C LYS A 159 3.44 16.00 11.03
N ARG A 160 3.53 17.02 11.90
CA ARG A 160 2.49 17.33 12.90
C ARG A 160 1.34 18.08 12.24
N ILE A 161 0.20 17.42 12.10
CA ILE A 161 -0.98 17.98 11.44
C ILE A 161 -1.73 18.91 12.40
N ILE A 162 -1.91 20.17 12.01
CA ILE A 162 -2.73 21.16 12.71
C ILE A 162 -3.94 21.51 11.83
N VAL A 163 -5.15 21.46 12.40
CA VAL A 163 -6.36 21.97 11.73
C VAL A 163 -6.57 23.42 12.15
N PHE A 164 -6.61 24.31 11.17
CA PHE A 164 -6.81 25.76 11.32
C PHE A 164 -8.19 26.14 10.75
N PRO A 165 -9.28 25.97 11.53
CA PRO A 165 -10.59 26.44 11.13
C PRO A 165 -10.69 27.97 11.15
N LEU A 166 -11.49 28.53 10.24
CA LEU A 166 -11.95 29.90 10.37
C LEU A 166 -13.08 29.94 11.44
N PRO A 167 -13.02 30.74 12.52
CA PRO A 167 -14.00 30.65 13.62
C PRO A 167 -15.46 30.98 13.26
N SER A 168 -15.70 31.62 12.11
CA SER A 168 -17.05 31.77 11.55
C SER A 168 -17.65 30.45 11.04
N TYR A 169 -16.84 29.43 10.74
CA TYR A 169 -17.30 28.11 10.38
C TYR A 169 -17.68 27.28 11.61
N GLU A 170 -16.80 27.17 12.60
CA GLU A 170 -17.10 26.45 13.87
C GLU A 170 -18.40 26.93 14.50
N LYS A 171 -18.59 28.26 14.55
CA LYS A 171 -19.74 28.90 15.18
C LYS A 171 -21.06 28.72 14.43
N ASN A 172 -21.03 28.66 13.09
CA ASN A 172 -22.25 28.70 12.26
C ASN A 172 -22.54 27.37 11.53
N PHE A 173 -21.57 26.46 11.43
CA PHE A 173 -21.66 25.15 10.78
C PHE A 173 -21.03 24.01 11.62
N PRO A 174 -21.29 23.93 12.95
CA PRO A 174 -20.59 23.01 13.85
C PRO A 174 -20.68 21.54 13.43
N LYS A 175 -21.84 21.08 12.94
CA LYS A 175 -22.03 19.69 12.51
C LYS A 175 -21.09 19.26 11.38
N ASN A 176 -20.81 20.15 10.41
CA ASN A 176 -19.87 19.86 9.32
C ASN A 176 -18.44 19.69 9.85
N TYR A 177 -18.08 20.48 10.87
CA TYR A 177 -16.76 20.43 11.50
C TYR A 177 -16.60 19.19 12.41
N GLU A 178 -17.64 18.84 13.19
CA GLU A 178 -17.69 17.61 13.98
C GLU A 178 -17.49 16.35 13.11
N VAL A 179 -18.21 16.25 11.98
CA VAL A 179 -18.09 15.14 11.03
C VAL A 179 -16.70 15.10 10.40
N PHE A 180 -16.15 16.26 9.99
CA PHE A 180 -14.80 16.36 9.46
C PHE A 180 -13.73 15.85 10.45
N LEU A 181 -13.78 16.30 11.71
CA LEU A 181 -12.85 15.86 12.75
C LEU A 181 -13.02 14.37 13.12
N GLN A 182 -14.22 13.81 13.00
CA GLN A 182 -14.46 12.39 13.28
C GLN A 182 -13.84 11.49 12.19
N THR A 183 -14.15 11.72 10.91
CA THR A 183 -13.58 10.95 9.80
C THR A 183 -12.05 11.08 9.75
N PHE A 184 -11.49 12.26 10.07
CA PHE A 184 -10.04 12.44 10.20
C PHE A 184 -9.40 11.47 11.20
N LYS A 185 -9.96 11.38 12.42
CA LYS A 185 -9.45 10.51 13.49
C LYS A 185 -9.51 9.04 13.11
N GLU A 186 -10.62 8.60 12.53
CA GLU A 186 -10.84 7.21 12.10
C GLU A 186 -9.76 6.75 11.10
N MET A 187 -9.49 7.58 10.09
CA MET A 187 -8.50 7.26 9.05
C MET A 187 -7.05 7.27 9.58
N VAL A 188 -6.71 8.16 10.52
CA VAL A 188 -5.41 8.14 11.23
C VAL A 188 -5.22 6.86 12.04
N ILE A 189 -6.29 6.36 12.68
CA ILE A 189 -6.26 5.13 13.49
C ILE A 189 -6.08 3.88 12.62
N ASP A 190 -6.75 3.80 11.47
CA ASP A 190 -6.68 2.63 10.58
C ASP A 190 -5.32 2.49 9.88
N GLU A 191 -4.72 3.58 9.41
CA GLU A 191 -3.36 3.54 8.85
C GLU A 191 -2.35 3.07 9.91
N ARG A 192 -2.38 3.65 11.12
CA ARG A 192 -1.52 3.20 12.24
C ARG A 192 -1.72 1.72 12.59
N SER A 193 -2.95 1.22 12.52
CA SER A 193 -3.31 -0.18 12.78
C SER A 193 -2.78 -1.15 11.72
N SER A 194 -2.76 -0.73 10.45
CA SER A 194 -2.21 -1.49 9.33
C SER A 194 -0.69 -1.72 9.49
N TRP A 195 0.05 -0.68 9.88
CA TRP A 195 1.51 -0.78 10.11
C TRP A 195 1.84 -1.68 11.30
N GLY A 196 1.12 -1.56 12.42
CA GLY A 196 1.30 -2.44 13.59
C GLY A 196 1.10 -3.91 13.25
N THR A 197 0.05 -4.23 12.49
CA THR A 197 -0.26 -5.59 12.01
C THR A 197 0.84 -6.13 11.08
N ASN A 198 1.26 -5.32 10.09
CA ASN A 198 2.33 -5.71 9.17
C ASN A 198 3.67 -5.93 9.90
N TYR A 199 4.03 -5.06 10.83
CA TYR A 199 5.28 -5.19 11.60
C TYR A 199 5.30 -6.46 12.47
N ALA A 200 4.17 -6.79 13.10
CA ALA A 200 4.04 -7.98 13.94
C ALA A 200 4.12 -9.30 13.14
N PHE A 201 3.46 -9.38 11.98
CA PHE A 201 3.29 -10.66 11.26
C PHE A 201 4.25 -10.87 10.08
N GLN A 202 4.94 -9.85 9.55
CA GLN A 202 5.88 -9.97 8.40
C GLN A 202 6.83 -11.18 8.46
N LYS A 203 7.44 -11.45 9.63
CA LYS A 203 8.35 -12.60 9.83
C LYS A 203 7.61 -13.92 10.00
N ARG A 204 6.39 -13.90 10.54
CA ARG A 204 5.62 -15.10 10.85
C ARG A 204 4.89 -15.66 9.62
N TRP A 205 4.30 -14.83 8.75
CA TRP A 205 3.71 -15.29 7.48
C TRP A 205 4.70 -16.11 6.64
N VAL A 206 5.90 -15.57 6.35
CA VAL A 206 6.92 -16.29 5.58
C VAL A 206 7.40 -17.55 6.32
N SER A 207 7.56 -17.48 7.65
CA SER A 207 7.93 -18.66 8.46
C SER A 207 6.86 -19.76 8.42
N ASN A 208 5.60 -19.38 8.38
CA ASN A 208 4.46 -20.29 8.26
C ASN A 208 4.44 -20.93 6.88
N SER A 209 4.36 -20.14 5.80
CA SER A 209 4.35 -20.64 4.42
C SER A 209 5.50 -21.60 4.12
N MET A 210 6.73 -21.27 4.53
CA MET A 210 7.90 -22.15 4.35
C MET A 210 7.78 -23.49 5.11
N ARG A 211 7.09 -23.52 6.26
CA ARG A 211 6.88 -24.74 7.06
C ARG A 211 5.66 -25.54 6.61
N ASN A 212 4.63 -24.83 6.15
CA ASN A 212 3.37 -25.37 5.64
C ASN A 212 3.52 -25.96 4.23
N PHE A 213 4.53 -25.55 3.48
CA PHE A 213 4.76 -26.02 2.10
C PHE A 213 4.75 -27.55 1.96
N LYS A 214 5.26 -28.27 2.98
CA LYS A 214 5.13 -29.73 3.11
C LYS A 214 3.68 -30.21 2.99
N GLU A 215 2.78 -29.59 3.74
CA GLU A 215 1.36 -29.95 3.81
C GLU A 215 0.60 -29.44 2.59
N VAL A 216 1.00 -28.30 2.01
CA VAL A 216 0.48 -27.78 0.72
C VAL A 216 0.79 -28.74 -0.44
N LEU A 217 1.94 -29.44 -0.43
CA LEU A 217 2.22 -30.51 -1.40
C LEU A 217 1.49 -31.84 -1.10
N ARG A 218 1.02 -32.06 0.14
CA ARG A 218 0.43 -33.33 0.61
C ARG A 218 -1.09 -33.30 0.79
N SER A 219 -1.72 -32.16 0.51
CA SER A 219 -3.16 -31.96 0.57
C SER A 219 -3.67 -31.41 -0.77
N PRO A 220 -4.93 -31.66 -1.14
CA PRO A 220 -5.48 -31.14 -2.38
C PRO A 220 -5.77 -29.64 -2.27
N ASN A 221 -5.66 -28.95 -3.41
CA ASN A 221 -5.98 -27.53 -3.49
C ASN A 221 -7.48 -27.40 -3.76
N ILE A 222 -8.22 -26.89 -2.78
CA ILE A 222 -9.70 -26.91 -2.82
C ILE A 222 -10.25 -26.10 -4.00
N LEU A 223 -9.58 -25.01 -4.40
CA LEU A 223 -9.99 -24.19 -5.54
C LEU A 223 -9.66 -24.88 -6.87
N LEU A 224 -8.40 -25.27 -7.11
CA LEU A 224 -7.99 -25.94 -8.36
C LEU A 224 -8.78 -27.22 -8.64
N ASN A 225 -9.13 -27.98 -7.60
CA ASN A 225 -9.80 -29.26 -7.77
C ASN A 225 -11.34 -29.18 -7.79
N LYS A 226 -11.93 -28.10 -7.23
CA LYS A 226 -13.38 -28.06 -6.94
C LYS A 226 -14.08 -26.75 -7.30
N LYS A 227 -13.43 -25.81 -8.00
CA LYS A 227 -14.10 -24.62 -8.57
C LYS A 227 -15.32 -25.04 -9.39
N GLY A 228 -16.47 -24.41 -9.13
CA GLY A 228 -17.76 -24.77 -9.73
C GLY A 228 -18.38 -26.08 -9.25
N GLN A 229 -17.68 -26.94 -8.48
CA GLN A 229 -18.26 -28.23 -8.05
C GLN A 229 -19.45 -28.07 -7.08
N PHE A 230 -19.67 -26.87 -6.55
CA PHE A 230 -20.75 -26.53 -5.64
C PHE A 230 -21.86 -25.66 -6.26
N GLU A 231 -21.84 -25.50 -7.58
CA GLU A 231 -22.85 -24.75 -8.35
C GLU A 231 -24.29 -25.13 -7.96
N GLY A 232 -25.10 -24.10 -7.68
CA GLY A 232 -26.50 -24.21 -7.28
C GLY A 232 -26.75 -24.79 -5.87
N LYS A 233 -25.71 -25.06 -5.07
CA LYS A 233 -25.86 -25.65 -3.72
C LYS A 233 -25.81 -24.59 -2.62
N PRO A 234 -26.48 -24.82 -1.48
CA PRO A 234 -26.35 -23.99 -0.29
C PRO A 234 -25.14 -24.36 0.59
N ALA A 235 -24.51 -23.35 1.17
CA ALA A 235 -23.56 -23.47 2.27
C ALA A 235 -24.01 -22.65 3.49
N VAL A 236 -23.71 -23.15 4.68
CA VAL A 236 -23.82 -22.44 5.97
C VAL A 236 -22.42 -22.10 6.45
N LEU A 237 -22.18 -20.81 6.72
CA LEU A 237 -20.95 -20.30 7.31
C LEU A 237 -21.20 -20.04 8.80
N VAL A 238 -20.55 -20.80 9.69
CA VAL A 238 -20.82 -20.79 11.13
C VAL A 238 -19.70 -20.08 11.90
N ALA A 239 -20.03 -19.02 12.62
CA ALA A 239 -19.12 -18.25 13.47
C ALA A 239 -19.56 -18.23 14.94
N ALA A 240 -18.64 -17.84 15.84
CA ALA A 240 -18.72 -18.13 17.27
C ALA A 240 -19.55 -17.14 18.11
N GLY A 241 -20.33 -16.25 17.47
CA GLY A 241 -21.09 -15.22 18.16
C GLY A 241 -22.19 -15.80 19.04
N PRO A 242 -22.61 -15.08 20.09
CA PRO A 242 -23.53 -15.58 21.13
C PRO A 242 -24.89 -16.10 20.63
N SER A 243 -25.36 -15.71 19.44
CA SER A 243 -26.61 -16.27 18.88
C SER A 243 -26.49 -17.68 18.32
N LEU A 244 -25.26 -18.24 18.19
CA LEU A 244 -25.07 -19.63 17.78
C LEU A 244 -25.71 -20.63 18.75
N ASP A 245 -25.80 -20.28 20.04
CA ASP A 245 -26.46 -21.09 21.08
C ASP A 245 -27.95 -21.35 20.72
N ASP A 246 -28.63 -20.40 20.08
CA ASP A 246 -30.05 -20.49 19.67
C ASP A 246 -30.27 -21.30 18.37
N GLU A 247 -29.20 -21.65 17.65
CA GLU A 247 -29.26 -22.28 16.32
C GLU A 247 -28.73 -23.72 16.27
N ILE A 248 -28.26 -24.25 17.40
CA ILE A 248 -27.65 -25.59 17.52
C ILE A 248 -28.53 -26.70 16.92
N GLU A 249 -29.82 -26.74 17.27
CA GLU A 249 -30.70 -27.82 16.79
C GLU A 249 -31.12 -27.64 15.32
N HIS A 250 -31.16 -26.41 14.81
CA HIS A 250 -31.33 -26.16 13.37
C HIS A 250 -30.09 -26.61 12.58
N LEU A 251 -28.89 -26.32 13.08
CA LEU A 251 -27.63 -26.81 12.50
C LEU A 251 -27.52 -28.34 12.57
N ARG A 252 -27.98 -28.96 13.66
CA ARG A 252 -28.10 -30.42 13.78
C ARG A 252 -29.02 -30.97 12.71
N TYR A 253 -30.22 -30.41 12.54
CA TYR A 253 -31.17 -30.84 11.52
C TYR A 253 -30.60 -30.72 10.10
N ILE A 254 -29.99 -29.59 9.74
CA ILE A 254 -29.31 -29.38 8.45
C ILE A 254 -28.21 -30.44 8.24
N LYS A 255 -27.43 -30.76 9.27
CA LYS A 255 -26.36 -31.75 9.21
C LYS A 255 -26.88 -33.18 9.08
N GLU A 256 -27.88 -33.59 9.85
CA GLU A 256 -28.43 -34.96 9.81
C GLU A 256 -29.21 -35.25 8.53
N LYS A 257 -29.84 -34.22 7.96
CA LYS A 257 -30.58 -34.31 6.69
C LYS A 257 -29.73 -34.00 5.45
N ASP A 258 -28.44 -33.69 5.63
CA ASP A 258 -27.47 -33.38 4.55
C ASP A 258 -27.96 -32.26 3.59
N LEU A 259 -28.69 -31.26 4.11
CA LEU A 259 -29.42 -30.24 3.34
C LEU A 259 -28.58 -29.07 2.86
N ALA A 260 -27.45 -28.80 3.52
CA ALA A 260 -26.48 -27.79 3.13
C ALA A 260 -25.08 -28.20 3.60
N TYR A 261 -24.06 -27.69 2.92
CA TYR A 261 -22.69 -27.77 3.42
C TYR A 261 -22.53 -26.87 4.64
N ILE A 262 -21.65 -27.21 5.58
CA ILE A 262 -21.47 -26.47 6.84
C ILE A 262 -19.97 -26.24 7.04
N PHE A 263 -19.55 -24.99 6.97
CA PHE A 263 -18.17 -24.56 7.13
C PHE A 263 -18.09 -23.71 8.41
N THR A 264 -17.32 -24.16 9.39
CA THR A 264 -17.15 -23.43 10.66
C THR A 264 -15.87 -22.61 10.68
N VAL A 265 -15.89 -21.44 11.30
CA VAL A 265 -14.73 -20.53 11.42
C VAL A 265 -14.40 -20.17 12.86
N GLY A 266 -13.10 -20.11 13.18
CA GLY A 266 -12.61 -19.76 14.52
C GLY A 266 -13.18 -20.67 15.62
N SER A 267 -13.37 -20.13 16.81
CA SER A 267 -13.80 -20.87 18.01
C SER A 267 -15.16 -21.59 17.90
N ALA A 268 -15.97 -21.33 16.87
CA ALA A 268 -17.30 -21.94 16.67
C ALA A 268 -17.23 -23.47 16.57
N ILE A 269 -16.09 -24.01 16.10
CA ILE A 269 -15.82 -25.45 16.08
C ILE A 269 -15.96 -26.10 17.47
N ASN A 270 -15.63 -25.37 18.54
CA ASN A 270 -15.71 -25.89 19.91
C ASN A 270 -17.16 -25.96 20.41
N THR A 271 -17.97 -24.93 20.11
CA THR A 271 -19.42 -24.95 20.36
C THR A 271 -20.10 -26.10 19.60
N LEU A 272 -19.81 -26.28 18.31
CA LEU A 272 -20.38 -27.39 17.53
C LEU A 272 -19.98 -28.75 18.09
N ILE A 273 -18.70 -28.96 18.44
CA ILE A 273 -18.22 -30.20 19.07
C ILE A 273 -18.83 -30.43 20.46
N HIS A 274 -19.04 -29.38 21.26
CA HIS A 274 -19.71 -29.46 22.56
C HIS A 274 -21.13 -30.04 22.43
N HIS A 275 -21.85 -29.68 21.36
CA HIS A 275 -23.20 -30.19 21.06
C HIS A 275 -23.21 -31.42 20.12
N ASN A 276 -22.06 -32.09 19.95
CA ASN A 276 -21.86 -33.27 19.10
C ASN A 276 -22.27 -33.07 17.62
N ILE A 277 -22.09 -31.85 17.09
CA ILE A 277 -22.31 -31.52 15.68
C ILE A 277 -20.94 -31.43 15.01
N TYR A 278 -20.66 -32.34 14.07
CA TYR A 278 -19.43 -32.32 13.28
C TYR A 278 -19.68 -31.63 11.93
N PRO A 279 -19.19 -30.40 11.71
CA PRO A 279 -19.39 -29.66 10.46
C PRO A 279 -18.68 -30.33 9.29
N HIS A 280 -19.12 -30.00 8.07
CA HIS A 280 -18.56 -30.59 6.84
C HIS A 280 -17.11 -30.17 6.60
N ALA A 281 -16.69 -29.00 7.08
CA ALA A 281 -15.29 -28.61 7.27
C ALA A 281 -15.12 -27.54 8.35
N ALA A 282 -13.90 -27.41 8.85
CA ALA A 282 -13.44 -26.27 9.65
C ALA A 282 -12.42 -25.44 8.83
N CYS A 283 -12.58 -24.12 8.82
CA CYS A 283 -11.76 -23.21 8.04
C CYS A 283 -10.80 -22.41 8.93
N THR A 284 -9.54 -22.26 8.51
CA THR A 284 -8.50 -21.55 9.28
C THR A 284 -7.50 -20.79 8.39
N TYR A 285 -7.00 -19.66 8.89
CA TYR A 285 -6.07 -18.77 8.20
C TYR A 285 -5.09 -18.09 9.16
N ASP A 286 -5.54 -17.72 10.36
CA ASP A 286 -4.77 -16.85 11.28
C ASP A 286 -3.32 -17.36 11.48
N PRO A 287 -2.31 -16.54 11.14
CA PRO A 287 -0.90 -16.91 11.29
C PRO A 287 -0.48 -17.06 12.76
N SER A 288 -1.21 -16.50 13.73
CA SER A 288 -0.88 -16.41 15.15
C SER A 288 -0.72 -17.77 15.84
N LYS A 289 0.23 -17.85 16.78
CA LYS A 289 0.47 -19.07 17.57
C LYS A 289 -0.75 -19.46 18.40
N GLU A 290 -1.51 -18.47 18.87
CA GLU A 290 -2.64 -18.66 19.80
C GLU A 290 -3.85 -19.35 19.16
N ASN A 291 -3.99 -19.27 17.83
CA ASN A 291 -5.02 -19.97 17.05
C ASN A 291 -4.97 -21.51 17.22
N GLN A 292 -3.87 -22.07 17.73
CA GLN A 292 -3.84 -23.48 18.16
C GLN A 292 -4.92 -23.85 19.17
N LYS A 293 -5.30 -22.93 20.06
CA LYS A 293 -6.32 -23.16 21.11
C LYS A 293 -7.67 -23.53 20.52
N VAL A 294 -8.03 -22.92 19.37
CA VAL A 294 -9.27 -23.20 18.62
C VAL A 294 -9.39 -24.69 18.27
N PHE A 295 -8.28 -25.36 17.95
CA PHE A 295 -8.26 -26.74 17.49
C PHE A 295 -7.83 -27.75 18.57
N GLN A 296 -7.59 -27.29 19.82
CA GLN A 296 -7.08 -28.14 20.90
C GLN A 296 -8.03 -29.30 21.22
N ASN A 297 -9.33 -29.05 21.33
CA ASN A 297 -10.34 -30.10 21.56
C ASN A 297 -10.36 -31.19 20.47
N ILE A 298 -10.08 -30.85 19.21
CA ILE A 298 -10.01 -31.83 18.11
C ILE A 298 -8.78 -32.73 18.27
N VAL A 299 -7.65 -32.15 18.64
CA VAL A 299 -6.38 -32.87 18.83
C VAL A 299 -6.44 -33.77 20.07
N GLU A 300 -6.99 -33.29 21.18
CA GLU A 300 -7.09 -34.04 22.44
C GLU A 300 -8.14 -35.16 22.40
N LYS A 301 -9.21 -35.00 21.60
CA LYS A 301 -10.24 -36.03 21.37
C LYS A 301 -9.98 -36.89 20.12
N ASP A 302 -8.89 -36.64 19.41
CA ASP A 302 -8.46 -37.35 18.18
C ASP A 302 -9.54 -37.45 17.08
N ILE A 303 -10.33 -36.37 16.92
CA ILE A 303 -11.48 -36.27 15.99
C ILE A 303 -10.97 -36.14 14.55
N LYS A 304 -11.24 -37.13 13.71
CA LYS A 304 -10.74 -37.21 12.31
C LYS A 304 -11.81 -36.94 11.25
N GLU A 305 -13.06 -36.93 11.66
CA GLU A 305 -14.27 -36.83 10.85
C GLU A 305 -14.42 -35.45 10.19
N ILE A 306 -13.73 -34.43 10.73
CA ILE A 306 -13.84 -33.03 10.32
C ILE A 306 -12.63 -32.69 9.43
N PRO A 307 -12.81 -32.36 8.13
CA PRO A 307 -11.75 -31.82 7.29
C PRO A 307 -11.35 -30.40 7.70
N LEU A 308 -10.05 -30.12 7.73
CA LEU A 308 -9.51 -28.77 7.86
C LEU A 308 -9.26 -28.16 6.47
N VAL A 309 -9.89 -27.03 6.16
CA VAL A 309 -9.53 -26.20 5.01
C VAL A 309 -8.64 -25.06 5.52
N PHE A 310 -7.38 -25.03 5.08
CA PHE A 310 -6.39 -24.09 5.61
C PHE A 310 -5.81 -23.14 4.54
N GLY A 311 -5.67 -21.87 4.89
CA GLY A 311 -4.86 -20.91 4.13
C GLY A 311 -3.38 -21.24 4.28
N SER A 312 -2.63 -21.26 3.17
CA SER A 312 -1.23 -21.76 3.16
C SER A 312 -0.27 -21.01 4.09
N SER A 313 -0.58 -19.78 4.50
CA SER A 313 0.18 -18.96 5.47
C SER A 313 -0.24 -19.11 6.95
N VAL A 314 -1.14 -20.04 7.29
CA VAL A 314 -1.66 -20.28 8.67
C VAL A 314 -0.57 -20.71 9.67
N ALA A 315 -0.82 -20.55 10.98
CA ALA A 315 0.02 -21.07 12.05
C ALA A 315 0.41 -22.56 11.84
N PHE A 316 1.67 -22.81 11.49
CA PHE A 316 2.18 -24.14 11.12
C PHE A 316 2.01 -25.20 12.22
N GLU A 317 1.96 -24.75 13.48
CA GLU A 317 1.77 -25.60 14.65
C GLU A 317 0.40 -26.32 14.64
N ILE A 318 -0.61 -25.77 13.95
CA ILE A 318 -1.94 -26.40 13.78
C ILE A 318 -1.81 -27.60 12.84
N LEU A 319 -1.21 -27.41 11.66
CA LEU A 319 -1.10 -28.46 10.64
C LEU A 319 -0.25 -29.63 11.13
N GLN A 320 0.73 -29.39 12.00
CA GLN A 320 1.56 -30.43 12.62
C GLN A 320 0.79 -31.35 13.59
N LYS A 321 -0.35 -30.91 14.13
CA LYS A 321 -1.12 -31.63 15.16
C LYS A 321 -2.49 -32.12 14.68
N TYR A 322 -3.07 -31.49 13.65
CA TYR A 322 -4.43 -31.77 13.23
C TYR A 322 -4.58 -33.22 12.70
N PRO A 323 -5.44 -34.07 13.31
CA PRO A 323 -5.50 -35.50 13.01
C PRO A 323 -6.44 -35.85 11.83
N GLY A 324 -7.40 -34.97 11.51
CA GLY A 324 -8.33 -35.17 10.40
C GLY A 324 -7.73 -34.88 9.01
N LYS A 325 -8.55 -35.04 7.98
CA LYS A 325 -8.18 -34.70 6.59
C LYS A 325 -7.90 -33.19 6.47
N LYS A 326 -7.06 -32.83 5.50
CA LYS A 326 -6.65 -31.45 5.23
C LYS A 326 -6.85 -31.14 3.75
N LEU A 327 -7.33 -29.96 3.43
CA LEU A 327 -7.35 -29.33 2.10
C LEU A 327 -6.78 -27.92 2.26
N HIS A 328 -6.21 -27.35 1.20
CA HIS A 328 -5.63 -26.01 1.28
C HIS A 328 -6.17 -25.04 0.23
N MET A 329 -6.03 -23.75 0.52
CA MET A 329 -6.14 -22.63 -0.40
C MET A 329 -4.85 -21.81 -0.31
N ILE A 330 -4.39 -21.24 -1.43
CA ILE A 330 -3.26 -20.32 -1.43
C ILE A 330 -3.76 -18.93 -1.02
N THR A 331 -2.98 -18.22 -0.22
CA THR A 331 -3.32 -16.89 0.33
C THR A 331 -2.42 -15.82 -0.27
N SER A 332 -2.87 -14.56 -0.34
CA SER A 332 -2.08 -13.49 -0.97
C SER A 332 -0.76 -13.16 -0.23
N GLN A 333 -0.60 -13.52 1.06
CA GLN A 333 0.71 -13.48 1.73
C GLN A 333 1.70 -14.58 1.30
N ASP A 334 1.30 -15.63 0.56
CA ASP A 334 2.14 -16.82 0.34
C ASP A 334 3.12 -16.71 -0.83
N VAL A 335 4.20 -15.98 -0.56
CA VAL A 335 5.40 -15.90 -1.41
C VAL A 335 6.05 -17.25 -1.73
N THR A 336 5.84 -18.31 -0.92
CA THR A 336 6.50 -19.62 -1.15
C THR A 336 5.74 -20.42 -2.20
N ALA A 337 4.42 -20.55 -2.04
CA ALA A 337 3.54 -21.18 -3.00
C ALA A 337 3.62 -20.48 -4.37
N ALA A 338 3.55 -19.14 -4.38
CA ALA A 338 3.58 -18.33 -5.60
C ALA A 338 4.88 -18.47 -6.43
N TYR A 339 6.01 -18.85 -5.82
CA TYR A 339 7.26 -19.07 -6.56
C TYR A 339 7.39 -20.49 -7.14
N TYR A 340 6.97 -21.51 -6.38
CA TYR A 340 7.25 -22.91 -6.72
C TYR A 340 6.11 -23.63 -7.44
N LEU A 341 4.86 -23.22 -7.22
CA LEU A 341 3.69 -23.96 -7.67
C LEU A 341 3.10 -23.36 -8.94
N LYS A 342 2.74 -24.23 -9.87
CA LYS A 342 1.97 -23.95 -11.07
C LYS A 342 0.97 -25.10 -11.25
N ALA A 343 -0.28 -24.81 -11.59
CA ALA A 343 -1.28 -25.85 -11.80
C ALA A 343 -0.91 -26.72 -13.01
N ARG A 344 -1.12 -28.04 -12.89
CA ARG A 344 -0.88 -29.02 -13.97
C ARG A 344 -1.78 -28.78 -15.20
N SER A 345 -2.97 -28.23 -15.00
CA SER A 345 -3.89 -27.77 -16.06
C SER A 345 -3.35 -26.59 -16.88
N GLY A 346 -2.36 -25.86 -16.34
CA GLY A 346 -1.88 -24.59 -16.90
C GLY A 346 -2.67 -23.37 -16.44
N GLU A 347 -3.75 -23.57 -15.69
CA GLU A 347 -4.56 -22.51 -15.09
C GLU A 347 -3.77 -21.70 -14.05
N MET A 348 -4.20 -20.46 -13.78
CA MET A 348 -3.65 -19.67 -12.69
C MET A 348 -4.08 -20.27 -11.35
N ILE A 349 -3.14 -20.42 -10.40
CA ILE A 349 -3.49 -20.81 -9.03
C ILE A 349 -4.17 -19.63 -8.37
N GLN A 350 -5.50 -19.64 -8.38
CA GLN A 350 -6.31 -18.62 -7.75
C GLN A 350 -6.10 -18.66 -6.23
N GLY A 351 -5.83 -17.48 -5.65
CA GLY A 351 -5.67 -17.30 -4.21
C GLY A 351 -6.85 -16.56 -3.60
N VAL A 352 -7.04 -16.71 -2.29
CA VAL A 352 -8.01 -15.94 -1.52
C VAL A 352 -7.31 -14.71 -0.93
N MET A 353 -7.98 -13.56 -0.98
CA MET A 353 -7.43 -12.28 -0.51
C MET A 353 -7.44 -12.21 1.01
N ASP A 354 -6.33 -11.75 1.59
CA ASP A 354 -6.18 -11.66 3.05
C ASP A 354 -7.19 -10.66 3.66
N ALA A 355 -7.83 -11.04 4.78
CA ALA A 355 -8.71 -10.18 5.55
C ALA A 355 -8.50 -10.36 7.07
N PRO A 356 -8.87 -9.40 7.93
CA PRO A 356 -8.75 -9.47 9.39
C PRO A 356 -9.60 -10.57 10.05
N SER A 357 -10.55 -11.16 9.31
CA SER A 357 -11.41 -12.24 9.80
C SER A 357 -11.44 -13.43 8.84
N ILE A 358 -11.22 -14.62 9.41
CA ILE A 358 -11.41 -15.90 8.73
C ILE A 358 -12.86 -16.07 8.22
N ALA A 359 -13.86 -15.37 8.77
CA ALA A 359 -15.21 -15.37 8.22
C ALA A 359 -15.26 -14.77 6.81
N VAL A 360 -14.57 -13.64 6.58
CA VAL A 360 -14.52 -12.96 5.27
C VAL A 360 -13.73 -13.79 4.25
N ILE A 361 -12.59 -14.36 4.67
CA ILE A 361 -11.79 -15.28 3.84
C ILE A 361 -12.60 -16.53 3.47
N THR A 362 -13.42 -17.06 4.38
CA THR A 362 -14.26 -18.23 4.10
C THR A 362 -15.47 -17.87 3.22
N LEU A 363 -16.00 -16.65 3.34
CA LEU A 363 -17.05 -16.14 2.45
C LEU A 363 -16.54 -16.05 0.99
N GLN A 364 -15.35 -15.48 0.76
CA GLN A 364 -14.67 -15.49 -0.55
C GLN A 364 -14.45 -16.92 -1.08
N LEU A 365 -13.96 -17.83 -0.23
CA LEU A 365 -13.75 -19.23 -0.58
C LEU A 365 -15.05 -19.90 -1.07
N LEU A 366 -16.17 -19.67 -0.40
CA LEU A 366 -17.46 -20.25 -0.77
C LEU A 366 -18.00 -19.68 -2.09
N TYR A 367 -17.81 -18.39 -2.35
CA TYR A 367 -18.10 -17.77 -3.64
C TYR A 367 -17.28 -18.40 -4.78
N GLU A 368 -15.96 -18.53 -4.62
CA GLU A 368 -15.06 -19.10 -5.64
C GLU A 368 -15.25 -20.61 -5.87
N LEU A 369 -15.79 -21.33 -4.87
CA LEU A 369 -16.24 -22.72 -5.02
C LEU A 369 -17.57 -22.85 -5.78
N GLY A 370 -18.26 -21.73 -6.02
CA GLY A 370 -19.50 -21.65 -6.80
C GLY A 370 -20.77 -21.95 -6.00
N PHE A 371 -20.77 -21.82 -4.66
CA PHE A 371 -22.01 -21.99 -3.89
C PHE A 371 -23.04 -20.93 -4.30
N GLY A 372 -24.26 -21.35 -4.66
CA GLY A 372 -25.31 -20.44 -5.15
C GLY A 372 -26.02 -19.64 -4.04
N LYS A 373 -26.00 -20.15 -2.81
CA LYS A 373 -26.60 -19.53 -1.62
C LYS A 373 -25.69 -19.72 -0.41
N ILE A 374 -25.37 -18.66 0.32
CA ILE A 374 -24.58 -18.69 1.56
C ILE A 374 -25.43 -18.17 2.72
N ILE A 375 -25.44 -18.91 3.82
CA ILE A 375 -26.24 -18.62 5.01
C ILE A 375 -25.29 -18.33 6.19
N LEU A 376 -25.32 -17.11 6.71
CA LEU A 376 -24.47 -16.65 7.81
C LEU A 376 -25.14 -16.95 9.16
N VAL A 377 -24.56 -17.86 9.94
CA VAL A 377 -25.01 -18.22 11.30
C VAL A 377 -23.95 -17.88 12.34
N GLY A 378 -24.30 -17.03 13.32
CA GLY A 378 -23.42 -16.68 14.44
C GLY A 378 -22.40 -15.57 14.17
N GLN A 379 -22.52 -14.82 13.06
CA GLN A 379 -21.69 -13.64 12.78
C GLN A 379 -22.23 -12.40 13.51
N ASN A 380 -22.35 -12.45 14.84
CA ASN A 380 -23.01 -11.38 15.61
C ASN A 380 -22.34 -10.01 15.43
N LEU A 381 -21.01 -9.95 15.36
CA LEU A 381 -20.22 -8.71 15.16
C LEU A 381 -20.67 -7.54 16.08
N ALA A 382 -21.19 -7.88 17.25
CA ALA A 382 -21.82 -7.01 18.24
C ALA A 382 -22.00 -7.78 19.57
N TYR A 383 -22.16 -7.05 20.66
CA TYR A 383 -22.37 -7.61 22.00
C TYR A 383 -23.87 -7.90 22.23
N LEU A 384 -24.22 -9.17 22.44
CA LEU A 384 -25.60 -9.60 22.73
C LEU A 384 -25.65 -10.16 24.15
N ASN A 385 -26.53 -9.61 25.00
CA ASN A 385 -26.72 -10.03 26.40
C ASN A 385 -25.40 -10.11 27.21
N GLU A 386 -24.51 -9.13 27.04
CA GLU A 386 -23.17 -9.05 27.67
C GLU A 386 -22.22 -10.22 27.34
N LYS A 387 -22.60 -11.13 26.42
CA LYS A 387 -21.74 -12.20 25.89
C LYS A 387 -20.91 -11.74 24.68
N ASN A 388 -19.67 -12.23 24.60
CA ASN A 388 -18.80 -12.15 23.42
C ASN A 388 -18.90 -13.36 22.49
N TYR A 389 -19.23 -14.52 23.06
CA TYR A 389 -19.13 -15.83 22.41
C TYR A 389 -20.26 -16.76 22.86
N ALA A 390 -20.57 -17.73 22.02
CA ALA A 390 -21.40 -18.90 22.33
C ALA A 390 -20.75 -19.80 23.41
N ASP A 391 -21.53 -20.73 23.96
CA ASP A 391 -21.04 -21.65 24.99
C ASP A 391 -20.11 -22.75 24.43
N GLY A 392 -19.35 -23.41 25.32
CA GLY A 392 -18.30 -24.38 24.96
C GLY A 392 -16.93 -23.79 24.61
N ILE A 393 -16.69 -22.50 24.90
CA ILE A 393 -15.41 -21.80 24.64
C ILE A 393 -14.79 -21.35 25.98
N ASP A 394 -14.01 -22.23 26.60
CA ASP A 394 -13.55 -22.04 28.00
C ASP A 394 -12.35 -21.09 28.17
N TYR A 395 -11.67 -20.72 27.08
CA TYR A 395 -10.45 -19.91 27.08
C TYR A 395 -10.67 -18.42 26.75
N HIS A 396 -11.93 -17.96 26.64
CA HIS A 396 -12.29 -16.55 26.55
C HIS A 396 -13.20 -16.15 27.72
N LYS A 397 -13.17 -14.88 28.14
CA LYS A 397 -14.15 -14.34 29.11
C LYS A 397 -15.55 -14.42 28.49
N LYS A 398 -16.49 -15.07 29.19
CA LYS A 398 -17.90 -15.16 28.77
C LYS A 398 -18.66 -13.84 28.91
N LEU A 399 -18.27 -12.99 29.86
CA LEU A 399 -18.88 -11.70 30.15
C LEU A 399 -17.94 -10.55 29.75
N VAL A 400 -18.49 -9.50 29.16
CA VAL A 400 -17.81 -8.21 28.94
C VAL A 400 -17.59 -7.52 30.30
N THR A 401 -16.38 -7.02 30.53
CA THR A 401 -16.07 -6.23 31.74
C THR A 401 -16.28 -4.73 31.51
N ASN A 402 -16.61 -3.96 32.54
CA ASN A 402 -16.96 -2.53 32.39
C ASN A 402 -15.89 -1.69 31.66
N GLY A 403 -14.61 -2.06 31.71
CA GLY A 403 -13.54 -1.39 30.97
C GLY A 403 -13.51 -1.70 29.46
N GLU A 404 -14.07 -2.83 29.02
CA GLU A 404 -14.14 -3.22 27.61
C GLU A 404 -15.25 -2.45 26.84
N PHE A 405 -16.14 -1.73 27.54
CA PHE A 405 -17.10 -0.80 26.94
C PHE A 405 -16.51 0.57 26.56
N GLY A 406 -15.28 0.91 26.99
CA GLY A 406 -14.69 2.25 26.81
C GLY A 406 -14.57 2.70 25.34
N ASN A 407 -14.36 1.76 24.42
CA ASN A 407 -14.31 1.98 22.97
C ASN A 407 -15.48 1.28 22.26
N SER A 408 -16.67 1.28 22.87
CA SER A 408 -17.86 0.65 22.27
C SER A 408 -18.69 1.65 21.46
N ILE A 409 -19.00 1.27 20.22
CA ILE A 409 -19.76 2.07 19.25
C ILE A 409 -21.12 1.43 18.98
N LYS A 410 -22.07 2.20 18.45
CA LYS A 410 -23.42 1.73 18.13
C LYS A 410 -23.56 1.41 16.63
N VAL A 411 -24.16 0.26 16.33
CA VAL A 411 -24.59 -0.13 14.99
C VAL A 411 -26.05 -0.57 15.01
N LYS A 412 -26.64 -0.78 13.84
CA LYS A 412 -27.97 -1.39 13.73
C LYS A 412 -27.89 -2.90 13.85
N ASP A 413 -28.82 -3.50 14.60
CA ASP A 413 -29.03 -4.94 14.58
C ASP A 413 -29.90 -5.36 13.38
N VAL A 414 -29.99 -6.67 13.12
CA VAL A 414 -30.81 -7.26 12.04
C VAL A 414 -32.32 -6.94 12.13
N TYR A 415 -32.79 -6.33 13.23
CA TYR A 415 -34.17 -5.87 13.43
C TYR A 415 -34.30 -4.33 13.40
N GLY A 416 -33.25 -3.59 13.03
CA GLY A 416 -33.22 -2.12 12.94
C GLY A 416 -33.06 -1.39 14.29
N ARG A 417 -32.87 -2.12 15.39
CA ARG A 417 -32.63 -1.59 16.74
C ARG A 417 -31.15 -1.21 16.88
N GLU A 418 -30.78 -0.51 17.95
CA GLU A 418 -29.37 -0.23 18.24
C GLU A 418 -28.74 -1.36 19.04
N ILE A 419 -27.53 -1.76 18.69
CA ILE A 419 -26.71 -2.72 19.43
C ILE A 419 -25.27 -2.20 19.55
N MET A 420 -24.62 -2.52 20.68
CA MET A 420 -23.23 -2.13 20.92
C MET A 420 -22.27 -3.07 20.19
N THR A 421 -21.19 -2.52 19.65
CA THR A 421 -20.06 -3.26 19.08
C THR A 421 -18.75 -2.52 19.35
N ASN A 422 -17.64 -2.95 18.75
CA ASN A 422 -16.34 -2.29 18.81
C ASN A 422 -15.72 -2.15 17.40
N ASP A 423 -14.71 -1.30 17.27
CA ASP A 423 -14.04 -0.98 16.01
C ASP A 423 -13.51 -2.22 15.26
N SER A 424 -13.09 -3.27 15.99
CA SER A 424 -12.58 -4.51 15.39
C SER A 424 -13.72 -5.29 14.72
N TYR A 425 -14.83 -5.50 15.42
CA TYR A 425 -16.02 -6.14 14.86
C TYR A 425 -16.67 -5.29 13.76
N ASN A 426 -16.67 -3.96 13.88
CA ASN A 426 -17.22 -3.07 12.87
C ASN A 426 -16.39 -3.08 11.57
N ARG A 427 -15.05 -3.09 11.65
CA ARG A 427 -14.20 -3.28 10.45
C ARG A 427 -14.39 -4.67 9.82
N MET A 428 -14.59 -5.71 10.63
CA MET A 428 -14.94 -7.05 10.10
C MET A 428 -16.30 -7.06 9.39
N ARG A 429 -17.27 -6.27 9.85
CA ARG A 429 -18.56 -6.04 9.20
C ARG A 429 -18.37 -5.29 7.87
N GLN A 430 -17.76 -4.11 7.90
CA GLN A 430 -17.55 -3.26 6.72
C GLN A 430 -16.76 -3.95 5.61
N GLN A 431 -15.75 -4.77 5.94
CA GLN A 431 -15.06 -5.55 4.92
C GLN A 431 -15.88 -6.71 4.36
N MET A 432 -16.80 -7.31 5.14
CA MET A 432 -17.74 -8.29 4.60
C MET A 432 -18.70 -7.62 3.61
N GLU A 433 -19.16 -6.42 3.93
CA GLU A 433 -20.06 -5.60 3.09
C GLU A 433 -19.39 -5.22 1.76
N ALA A 434 -18.12 -4.82 1.76
CA ALA A 434 -17.36 -4.51 0.55
C ALA A 434 -17.24 -5.70 -0.42
N TYR A 435 -16.92 -6.92 0.07
CA TYR A 435 -16.88 -8.10 -0.80
C TYR A 435 -18.29 -8.48 -1.31
N LEU A 436 -19.35 -8.25 -0.53
CA LEU A 436 -20.73 -8.52 -0.96
C LEU A 436 -21.21 -7.58 -2.08
N GLU A 437 -20.64 -6.38 -2.19
CA GLU A 437 -20.91 -5.44 -3.30
C GLU A 437 -20.24 -5.87 -4.62
N GLU A 438 -19.08 -6.52 -4.55
CA GLU A 438 -18.37 -7.04 -5.74
C GLU A 438 -18.95 -8.36 -6.28
N PHE A 439 -19.55 -9.18 -5.43
CA PHE A 439 -20.03 -10.53 -5.76
C PHE A 439 -21.24 -10.52 -6.71
N LYS A 440 -21.25 -11.39 -7.72
CA LYS A 440 -22.30 -11.45 -8.75
C LYS A 440 -22.93 -12.84 -8.83
N GLY A 441 -24.27 -12.88 -8.88
CA GLY A 441 -25.03 -14.12 -9.08
C GLY A 441 -25.12 -15.05 -7.86
N ILE A 442 -24.80 -14.56 -6.65
CA ILE A 442 -24.89 -15.31 -5.39
C ILE A 442 -25.89 -14.66 -4.44
N GLU A 443 -26.61 -15.45 -3.67
CA GLU A 443 -27.50 -14.97 -2.61
C GLU A 443 -26.85 -15.17 -1.23
N VAL A 444 -26.77 -14.11 -0.42
CA VAL A 444 -26.22 -14.19 0.94
C VAL A 444 -27.27 -13.78 1.98
N ILE A 445 -27.67 -14.76 2.79
CA ILE A 445 -28.69 -14.64 3.83
C ILE A 445 -28.00 -14.50 5.18
N ASN A 446 -28.39 -13.51 5.97
CA ASN A 446 -27.99 -13.40 7.37
C ASN A 446 -29.05 -14.06 8.26
N ALA A 447 -28.71 -15.17 8.90
CA ALA A 447 -29.58 -15.87 9.85
C ALA A 447 -29.18 -15.61 11.32
N THR A 448 -28.26 -14.67 11.57
CA THR A 448 -27.70 -14.39 12.90
C THR A 448 -28.67 -13.51 13.71
N LYS A 449 -29.52 -14.15 14.53
CA LYS A 449 -30.46 -13.47 15.43
C LYS A 449 -29.75 -12.46 16.33
N GLY A 450 -30.20 -11.21 16.29
CA GLY A 450 -29.63 -10.13 17.13
C GLY A 450 -28.15 -9.84 16.86
N GLY A 451 -27.61 -10.23 15.69
CA GLY A 451 -26.34 -9.71 15.20
C GLY A 451 -26.47 -8.28 14.67
N ALA A 452 -25.34 -7.63 14.43
CA ALA A 452 -25.29 -6.43 13.58
C ALA A 452 -25.89 -6.75 12.20
N HIS A 453 -26.60 -5.79 11.63
CA HIS A 453 -27.00 -5.85 10.22
C HIS A 453 -25.75 -5.81 9.33
N ILE A 454 -25.75 -6.59 8.25
CA ILE A 454 -24.65 -6.64 7.28
C ILE A 454 -25.23 -6.22 5.93
N GLN A 455 -24.81 -5.08 5.41
CA GLN A 455 -25.20 -4.58 4.09
C GLN A 455 -24.84 -5.60 2.99
N GLY A 456 -25.69 -5.70 1.97
CA GLY A 456 -25.60 -6.77 0.96
C GLY A 456 -26.17 -8.12 1.41
N THR A 457 -26.71 -8.24 2.64
CA THR A 457 -27.43 -9.44 3.10
C THR A 457 -28.90 -9.16 3.42
N ILE A 458 -29.74 -10.19 3.28
CA ILE A 458 -31.14 -10.17 3.75
C ILE A 458 -31.22 -10.95 5.06
N PHE A 459 -31.87 -10.40 6.09
CA PHE A 459 -32.11 -11.15 7.33
C PHE A 459 -33.29 -12.12 7.18
N ILE A 460 -33.04 -13.41 7.39
CA ILE A 460 -34.07 -14.47 7.41
C ILE A 460 -33.70 -15.48 8.52
N PRO A 461 -34.57 -15.74 9.52
CA PRO A 461 -34.31 -16.72 10.57
C PRO A 461 -34.00 -18.12 10.02
N LEU A 462 -33.05 -18.84 10.62
CA LEU A 462 -32.55 -20.11 10.08
C LEU A 462 -33.65 -21.18 9.90
N ASN A 463 -34.66 -21.20 10.76
CA ASN A 463 -35.84 -22.07 10.62
C ASN A 463 -36.65 -21.75 9.35
N GLU A 464 -36.85 -20.47 9.02
CA GLU A 464 -37.54 -20.06 7.79
C GLU A 464 -36.70 -20.38 6.55
N VAL A 465 -35.36 -20.28 6.62
CA VAL A 465 -34.47 -20.73 5.54
C VAL A 465 -34.55 -22.25 5.35
N ILE A 466 -34.64 -23.02 6.44
CA ILE A 466 -34.83 -24.48 6.38
C ILE A 466 -36.13 -24.85 5.67
N GLU A 467 -37.24 -24.20 6.02
CA GLU A 467 -38.57 -24.47 5.44
C GLU A 467 -38.67 -23.99 3.97
N ASN A 468 -38.16 -22.80 3.67
CA ASN A 468 -38.32 -22.18 2.35
C ASN A 468 -37.29 -22.67 1.32
N ASP A 469 -36.02 -22.86 1.68
CA ASP A 469 -34.95 -23.15 0.72
C ASP A 469 -34.43 -24.60 0.81
N LEU A 470 -34.17 -25.09 2.03
CA LEU A 470 -33.37 -26.30 2.25
C LEU A 470 -34.19 -27.60 2.14
N ARG A 471 -34.95 -27.76 1.05
CA ARG A 471 -36.01 -28.78 0.90
C ARG A 471 -35.53 -30.20 0.55
N LYS A 472 -34.25 -30.42 0.23
CA LYS A 472 -33.69 -31.71 -0.23
C LYS A 472 -32.24 -31.91 0.21
N PRO A 473 -31.76 -33.15 0.41
CA PRO A 473 -30.34 -33.42 0.62
C PRO A 473 -29.50 -33.04 -0.61
N VAL A 474 -28.36 -32.37 -0.39
CA VAL A 474 -27.43 -31.90 -1.43
C VAL A 474 -25.97 -32.31 -1.20
N VAL A 475 -25.61 -32.74 0.02
CA VAL A 475 -24.22 -33.01 0.38
C VAL A 475 -23.73 -34.34 -0.17
N ASN A 476 -22.71 -34.29 -1.03
CA ASN A 476 -21.90 -35.45 -1.37
C ASN A 476 -20.91 -35.76 -0.22
N LYS A 477 -21.07 -36.91 0.43
CA LYS A 477 -20.26 -37.32 1.60
C LYS A 477 -18.77 -37.50 1.30
N ASN A 478 -18.41 -37.75 0.04
CA ASN A 478 -17.03 -37.93 -0.40
C ASN A 478 -16.43 -36.66 -1.03
N TRP A 479 -17.03 -35.48 -0.81
CA TRP A 479 -16.59 -34.24 -1.48
C TRP A 479 -15.11 -33.90 -1.26
N TYR A 480 -14.57 -34.20 -0.07
CA TYR A 480 -13.17 -33.97 0.32
C TYR A 480 -12.19 -35.06 -0.17
N ILE A 481 -12.67 -36.08 -0.91
CA ILE A 481 -11.80 -37.06 -1.57
C ILE A 481 -11.42 -36.52 -2.94
N ILE A 482 -10.11 -36.35 -3.15
CA ILE A 482 -9.51 -35.63 -4.28
C ILE A 482 -8.13 -36.25 -4.57
N ASP A 483 -7.65 -36.17 -5.82
CA ASP A 483 -6.24 -36.38 -6.14
C ASP A 483 -5.40 -35.19 -5.61
N ASN A 484 -4.19 -35.47 -5.13
CA ASN A 484 -3.25 -34.46 -4.65
C ASN A 484 -2.33 -33.92 -5.77
N LYS A 485 -2.33 -34.54 -6.95
CA LYS A 485 -1.36 -34.32 -8.04
C LYS A 485 -1.61 -33.08 -8.90
N ASN A 486 -1.75 -31.96 -8.21
CA ASN A 486 -2.22 -30.69 -8.75
C ASN A 486 -1.15 -29.85 -9.46
N TYR A 487 0.12 -30.17 -9.22
CA TYR A 487 1.23 -29.26 -9.54
C TYR A 487 2.17 -29.79 -10.62
N ASP A 488 2.63 -28.87 -11.46
CA ASP A 488 3.60 -29.09 -12.53
C ASP A 488 4.99 -29.42 -11.95
N THR A 489 5.33 -30.71 -11.91
CA THR A 489 6.58 -31.22 -11.34
C THR A 489 7.83 -30.79 -12.11
N GLU A 490 7.74 -30.55 -13.43
CA GLU A 490 8.87 -30.01 -14.20
C GLU A 490 9.07 -28.50 -13.95
N HIS A 491 7.99 -27.74 -13.75
CA HIS A 491 8.09 -26.38 -13.24
C HIS A 491 8.77 -26.36 -11.86
N MET A 492 8.35 -27.21 -10.92
CA MET A 492 8.96 -27.32 -9.60
C MET A 492 10.46 -27.69 -9.68
N LYS A 493 10.84 -28.67 -10.52
CA LYS A 493 12.24 -29.04 -10.81
C LYS A 493 13.06 -27.84 -11.31
N GLN A 494 12.49 -27.00 -12.18
CA GLN A 494 13.17 -25.81 -12.71
C GLN A 494 13.30 -24.69 -11.67
N GLN A 495 12.24 -24.38 -10.93
CA GLN A 495 12.24 -23.34 -9.89
C GLN A 495 13.18 -23.70 -8.74
N MET A 496 13.24 -24.98 -8.33
CA MET A 496 14.20 -25.49 -7.34
C MET A 496 15.66 -25.21 -7.76
N LYS A 497 16.03 -25.57 -9.01
CA LYS A 497 17.38 -25.30 -9.57
C LYS A 497 17.70 -23.80 -9.64
N LYS A 498 16.74 -22.95 -10.04
CA LYS A 498 16.91 -21.49 -10.05
C LYS A 498 17.11 -20.94 -8.64
N MET A 499 16.36 -21.42 -7.65
CA MET A 499 16.45 -20.93 -6.28
C MET A 499 17.76 -21.34 -5.60
N ASP A 500 18.28 -22.53 -5.89
CA ASP A 500 19.62 -22.96 -5.45
C ASP A 500 20.74 -22.00 -5.92
N ILE A 501 20.66 -21.56 -7.17
CA ILE A 501 21.59 -20.60 -7.77
C ILE A 501 21.38 -19.21 -7.16
N ALA A 502 20.14 -18.77 -7.00
CA ALA A 502 19.79 -17.48 -6.39
C ALA A 502 20.28 -17.38 -4.94
N TYR A 503 20.10 -18.45 -4.15
CA TYR A 503 20.56 -18.57 -2.77
C TYR A 503 22.09 -18.45 -2.64
N LYS A 504 22.85 -19.21 -3.45
CA LYS A 504 24.32 -19.12 -3.50
C LYS A 504 24.76 -17.71 -3.92
N LYS A 505 24.09 -17.11 -4.90
CA LYS A 505 24.34 -15.73 -5.35
C LYS A 505 24.00 -14.68 -4.29
N ALA A 506 23.00 -14.90 -3.43
CA ALA A 506 22.63 -13.98 -2.36
C ALA A 506 23.77 -13.83 -1.33
N LYS A 507 24.35 -14.96 -0.88
CA LYS A 507 25.53 -14.94 0.02
C LYS A 507 26.73 -14.21 -0.60
N LEU A 508 26.93 -14.31 -1.91
CA LEU A 508 27.97 -13.55 -2.63
C LEU A 508 27.67 -12.05 -2.72
N LEU A 509 26.43 -11.67 -3.04
CA LEU A 509 26.03 -10.27 -3.18
C LEU A 509 26.10 -9.49 -1.85
N PHE A 510 25.68 -10.08 -0.74
CA PHE A 510 25.82 -9.44 0.58
C PHE A 510 27.29 -9.36 1.04
N LYS A 511 28.16 -10.30 0.64
CA LYS A 511 29.60 -10.15 0.82
C LYS A 511 30.16 -9.00 -0.03
N GLU A 512 29.82 -8.94 -1.32
CA GLU A 512 30.24 -7.87 -2.25
C GLU A 512 29.81 -6.49 -1.73
N ALA A 513 28.55 -6.35 -1.32
CA ALA A 513 28.00 -5.12 -0.75
C ALA A 513 28.72 -4.70 0.54
N LYS A 514 28.93 -5.60 1.51
CA LYS A 514 29.71 -5.28 2.74
C LYS A 514 31.15 -4.90 2.44
N GLU A 515 31.78 -5.56 1.47
CA GLU A 515 33.12 -5.18 1.00
C GLU A 515 33.14 -3.79 0.34
N ILE A 516 32.04 -3.34 -0.27
CA ILE A 516 31.88 -1.99 -0.81
C ILE A 516 31.65 -0.99 0.33
N LEU A 517 30.74 -1.25 1.28
CA LEU A 517 30.51 -0.39 2.45
C LEU A 517 31.81 -0.18 3.28
N ASN A 518 32.57 -1.25 3.52
CA ASN A 518 33.87 -1.19 4.20
C ASN A 518 34.95 -0.40 3.41
N LYS A 519 34.77 -0.20 2.09
CA LYS A 519 35.63 0.65 1.26
C LYS A 519 35.11 2.10 1.27
N ILE A 520 33.79 2.33 1.21
CA ILE A 520 33.15 3.63 1.39
C ILE A 520 33.59 4.25 2.72
N GLU A 521 33.53 3.51 3.82
CA GLU A 521 33.93 3.97 5.15
C GLU A 521 35.41 4.45 5.18
N LYS A 522 36.32 3.64 4.62
CA LYS A 522 37.76 3.96 4.58
C LYS A 522 38.07 5.13 3.64
N LEU A 523 37.36 5.27 2.54
CA LEU A 523 37.54 6.35 1.56
C LEU A 523 36.94 7.67 2.06
N ALA A 524 35.82 7.64 2.79
CA ALA A 524 35.28 8.80 3.49
C ALA A 524 36.23 9.28 4.60
N LYS A 525 36.72 8.37 5.45
CA LYS A 525 37.72 8.68 6.50
C LYS A 525 39.03 9.24 5.95
N SER A 526 39.46 8.80 4.77
CA SER A 526 40.66 9.34 4.07
C SER A 526 40.36 10.48 3.10
N ARG A 527 39.12 11.00 3.07
CA ARG A 527 38.64 12.10 2.20
C ARG A 527 38.92 11.89 0.70
N ASN A 528 39.06 10.65 0.24
CA ASN A 528 39.34 10.30 -1.16
C ASN A 528 38.03 10.21 -1.97
N PHE A 529 37.41 11.36 -2.20
CA PHE A 529 36.09 11.46 -2.82
C PHE A 529 36.04 10.90 -4.25
N GLN A 530 37.13 10.97 -5.03
CA GLN A 530 37.14 10.45 -6.40
C GLN A 530 37.08 8.91 -6.46
N GLN A 531 37.56 8.21 -5.43
CA GLN A 531 37.34 6.77 -5.29
C GLN A 531 36.03 6.44 -4.56
N LEU A 532 35.52 7.34 -3.72
CA LEU A 532 34.24 7.20 -3.03
C LEU A 532 33.06 7.10 -4.01
N GLU A 533 32.97 8.01 -5.00
CA GLU A 533 31.94 7.94 -6.05
C GLU A 533 32.00 6.60 -6.82
N LYS A 534 33.21 6.10 -7.09
CA LYS A 534 33.42 4.78 -7.72
C LYS A 534 33.00 3.60 -6.85
N MET A 535 32.80 3.79 -5.54
CA MET A 535 32.21 2.79 -4.66
C MET A 535 30.68 2.90 -4.62
N TYR A 536 30.11 4.11 -4.66
CA TYR A 536 28.65 4.27 -4.84
C TYR A 536 28.20 3.62 -6.15
N GLN A 537 28.83 3.94 -7.28
CA GLN A 537 28.56 3.28 -8.58
C GLN A 537 28.61 1.75 -8.52
N LYS A 538 29.48 1.17 -7.68
CA LYS A 538 29.51 -0.29 -7.46
C LYS A 538 28.38 -0.78 -6.57
N LEU A 539 27.98 -0.01 -5.57
CA LEU A 539 26.82 -0.30 -4.74
C LEU A 539 25.52 -0.23 -5.55
N ASP A 540 25.38 0.79 -6.41
CA ASP A 540 24.27 0.98 -7.36
C ASP A 540 24.21 -0.15 -8.42
N ILE A 541 25.34 -0.79 -8.72
CA ILE A 541 25.42 -2.00 -9.55
C ILE A 541 25.09 -3.28 -8.75
N VAL A 542 25.28 -3.30 -7.42
CA VAL A 542 25.04 -4.49 -6.57
C VAL A 542 23.63 -4.51 -5.98
N PHE A 543 23.04 -3.36 -5.66
CA PHE A 543 21.75 -3.28 -5.01
C PHE A 543 20.57 -3.75 -5.90
N PRO A 544 20.50 -3.42 -7.21
CA PRO A 544 19.54 -4.03 -8.12
C PRO A 544 19.74 -5.53 -8.32
N LYS A 545 20.98 -6.05 -8.17
CA LYS A 545 21.22 -7.51 -8.18
C LYS A 545 20.69 -8.18 -6.90
N ILE A 546 20.64 -7.46 -5.78
CA ILE A 546 20.01 -7.86 -4.52
C ILE A 546 18.47 -7.86 -4.69
N GLN A 547 17.89 -6.75 -5.17
CA GLN A 547 16.46 -6.58 -5.45
C GLN A 547 15.91 -7.48 -6.57
N LYS A 548 16.76 -8.05 -7.43
CA LYS A 548 16.38 -9.02 -8.48
C LYS A 548 16.86 -10.44 -8.18
N ASN A 549 17.23 -10.73 -6.93
CA ASN A 549 17.57 -12.08 -6.49
C ASN A 549 16.31 -12.82 -6.03
N HIS A 550 15.89 -13.84 -6.77
CA HIS A 550 14.68 -14.63 -6.43
C HIS A 550 14.65 -15.12 -4.98
N TYR A 551 15.77 -15.57 -4.41
CA TYR A 551 15.80 -16.05 -3.03
C TYR A 551 15.56 -14.92 -2.02
N LEU A 552 16.12 -13.73 -2.26
CA LEU A 552 15.91 -12.57 -1.40
C LEU A 552 14.47 -12.05 -1.52
N ASN A 553 13.94 -11.96 -2.73
CA ASN A 553 12.57 -11.49 -2.97
C ASN A 553 11.52 -12.47 -2.44
N THR A 554 11.74 -13.78 -2.55
CA THR A 554 10.80 -14.80 -2.06
C THR A 554 10.84 -14.96 -0.54
N PHE A 555 12.03 -14.93 0.09
CA PHE A 555 12.14 -15.33 1.50
C PHE A 555 12.62 -14.25 2.47
N ILE A 556 13.35 -13.22 2.03
CA ILE A 556 14.14 -12.38 2.94
C ILE A 556 13.62 -10.94 3.01
N LEU A 557 13.30 -10.32 1.88
CA LEU A 557 12.70 -8.98 1.84
C LEU A 557 11.26 -8.97 2.41
N PRO A 558 10.36 -9.93 2.11
CA PRO A 558 9.00 -9.93 2.67
C PRO A 558 8.93 -10.08 4.21
N ARG A 559 9.98 -10.66 4.81
CA ARG A 559 10.18 -10.78 6.28
C ARG A 559 10.62 -9.47 6.94
N ASN A 560 11.19 -8.56 6.16
CA ASN A 560 11.70 -7.27 6.59
C ASN A 560 10.97 -6.14 5.84
N ARG A 561 9.72 -6.36 5.40
CA ARG A 561 8.96 -5.45 4.54
C ARG A 561 8.92 -4.02 5.09
N VAL A 562 8.70 -3.87 6.39
CA VAL A 562 8.64 -2.55 7.05
C VAL A 562 10.01 -1.89 7.10
N SER A 563 11.07 -2.66 7.41
CA SER A 563 12.45 -2.17 7.38
C SER A 563 12.93 -1.84 5.96
N TYR A 564 12.39 -2.49 4.94
CA TYR A 564 12.65 -2.19 3.53
C TYR A 564 11.90 -0.93 3.08
N GLN A 565 10.66 -0.71 3.52
CA GLN A 565 9.93 0.54 3.29
C GLN A 565 10.65 1.73 3.95
N ILE A 566 11.04 1.60 5.22
CA ILE A 566 11.85 2.61 5.94
C ILE A 566 13.18 2.87 5.19
N PHE A 567 13.85 1.81 4.72
CA PHE A 567 15.08 1.95 3.92
C PHE A 567 14.87 2.69 2.59
N ILE A 568 13.72 2.52 1.90
CA ILE A 568 13.42 3.26 0.67
C ILE A 568 13.16 4.75 0.96
N SER A 569 12.65 5.08 2.15
CA SER A 569 12.70 6.46 2.68
C SER A 569 14.16 6.86 2.91
N GLU A 570 14.90 6.21 3.83
CA GLU A 570 16.29 6.58 4.16
C GLU A 570 17.17 6.78 2.90
N MET A 571 17.01 5.96 1.86
CA MET A 571 17.74 6.09 0.59
C MET A 571 17.26 7.20 -0.36
N THR A 572 15.99 7.60 -0.29
CA THR A 572 15.51 8.87 -0.86
C THR A 572 16.22 10.05 -0.20
N ASP A 573 16.50 9.92 1.10
CA ASP A 573 16.92 11.03 1.94
C ASP A 573 18.42 11.31 1.74
N ILE A 574 19.21 10.23 1.79
CA ILE A 574 20.66 10.17 1.56
C ILE A 574 21.10 10.70 0.17
N GLN A 575 20.19 10.90 -0.80
CA GLN A 575 20.57 11.26 -2.18
C GLN A 575 20.79 12.76 -2.42
N ARG A 576 20.11 13.67 -1.73
CA ARG A 576 20.37 15.14 -1.77
C ARG A 576 21.20 15.66 -0.61
N GLU A 577 21.68 14.78 0.27
CA GLU A 577 22.73 15.12 1.22
C GLU A 577 23.99 15.62 0.48
N ASN A 578 24.23 16.92 0.58
CA ASN A 578 25.30 17.64 -0.11
C ASN A 578 26.69 17.30 0.47
N SER A 579 26.76 16.94 1.74
CA SER A 579 28.01 16.51 2.39
C SER A 579 28.36 15.09 1.98
N LYS A 580 29.41 14.94 1.17
CA LYS A 580 29.94 13.64 0.72
C LYS A 580 30.30 12.69 1.87
N ILE A 581 30.54 13.22 3.08
CA ILE A 581 30.83 12.43 4.30
C ILE A 581 29.52 11.99 4.98
N LYS A 582 28.56 12.90 5.20
CA LYS A 582 27.24 12.53 5.75
C LYS A 582 26.52 11.54 4.83
N ARG A 583 26.58 11.74 3.50
CA ARG A 583 26.06 10.81 2.49
C ARG A 583 26.73 9.43 2.58
N ALA A 584 28.05 9.37 2.80
CA ALA A 584 28.75 8.10 2.99
C ALA A 584 28.25 7.35 4.24
N GLU A 585 28.08 8.07 5.34
CA GLU A 585 27.67 7.52 6.62
C GLU A 585 26.20 7.09 6.62
N GLY A 586 25.32 7.87 5.97
CA GLY A 586 23.95 7.49 5.66
C GLY A 586 23.88 6.21 4.82
N VAL A 587 24.59 6.13 3.69
CA VAL A 587 24.67 4.91 2.85
C VAL A 587 25.13 3.71 3.67
N ILE A 588 26.18 3.85 4.49
CA ILE A 588 26.69 2.77 5.35
C ILE A 588 25.63 2.35 6.38
N ASN A 589 24.92 3.30 6.99
CA ASN A 589 23.91 3.03 8.02
C ASN A 589 22.68 2.33 7.41
N ALA A 590 22.00 2.95 6.44
CA ALA A 590 20.77 2.41 5.84
C ALA A 590 21.00 1.06 5.15
N VAL A 591 22.00 0.97 4.27
CA VAL A 591 22.32 -0.28 3.54
C VAL A 591 22.90 -1.33 4.49
N GLY A 592 23.66 -0.92 5.51
CA GLY A 592 24.18 -1.80 6.57
C GLY A 592 23.08 -2.41 7.45
N LYS A 593 22.16 -1.59 7.97
CA LYS A 593 20.95 -1.99 8.71
C LYS A 593 20.18 -3.06 7.93
N LEU A 594 19.89 -2.78 6.65
CA LEU A 594 19.12 -3.68 5.79
C LEU A 594 19.87 -5.00 5.54
N ILE A 595 21.14 -4.96 5.13
CA ILE A 595 21.93 -6.19 4.87
C ILE A 595 22.05 -7.05 6.14
N PHE A 596 22.32 -6.44 7.30
CA PHE A 596 22.42 -7.17 8.56
C PHE A 596 21.09 -7.85 8.94
N ALA A 597 19.96 -7.13 8.81
CA ALA A 597 18.63 -7.69 9.03
C ALA A 597 18.34 -8.85 8.05
N CYS A 598 18.73 -8.71 6.78
CA CYS A 598 18.58 -9.74 5.77
C CYS A 598 19.45 -10.98 6.04
N GLU A 599 20.74 -10.84 6.37
CA GLU A 599 21.65 -11.97 6.63
C GLU A 599 21.28 -12.77 7.89
N ARG A 600 20.84 -12.09 8.95
CA ARG A 600 20.26 -12.73 10.14
C ARG A 600 19.06 -13.59 9.75
N ASP A 601 18.15 -13.04 8.95
CA ASP A 601 16.94 -13.74 8.53
C ASP A 601 17.21 -14.84 7.47
N MET A 602 18.26 -14.72 6.63
CA MET A 602 18.78 -15.82 5.79
C MET A 602 19.19 -17.01 6.66
N THR A 603 19.97 -16.74 7.72
CA THR A 603 20.46 -17.76 8.65
C THR A 603 19.31 -18.43 9.40
N TYR A 604 18.27 -17.66 9.74
CA TYR A 604 17.04 -18.18 10.36
C TYR A 604 16.25 -19.12 9.44
N VAL A 605 16.11 -18.80 8.15
CA VAL A 605 15.30 -19.60 7.21
C VAL A 605 16.07 -20.72 6.50
N GLU A 606 17.41 -20.77 6.56
CA GLU A 606 18.26 -21.73 5.84
C GLU A 606 17.80 -23.20 5.98
N LYS A 607 17.45 -23.64 7.20
CA LYS A 607 16.94 -25.00 7.45
C LYS A 607 15.54 -25.25 6.87
N ALA A 608 14.69 -24.23 6.82
CA ALA A 608 13.35 -24.35 6.22
C ALA A 608 13.44 -24.35 4.68
N PHE A 609 14.36 -23.57 4.11
CA PHE A 609 14.66 -23.55 2.68
C PHE A 609 15.18 -24.92 2.19
N GLN A 610 16.13 -25.52 2.91
CA GLN A 610 16.62 -26.88 2.64
C GLN A 610 15.46 -27.89 2.64
N LYS A 611 14.60 -27.83 3.66
CA LYS A 611 13.43 -28.72 3.77
C LYS A 611 12.39 -28.54 2.67
N ILE A 612 12.19 -27.34 2.15
CA ILE A 612 11.33 -27.13 0.95
C ILE A 612 11.87 -27.95 -0.23
N HIS A 613 13.19 -27.94 -0.47
CA HIS A 613 13.81 -28.71 -1.55
C HIS A 613 13.76 -30.22 -1.32
N GLU A 614 13.79 -30.68 -0.06
CA GLU A 614 13.61 -32.09 0.31
C GLU A 614 12.16 -32.55 0.01
N GLU A 615 11.15 -31.79 0.46
CA GLU A 615 9.74 -32.16 0.26
C GLU A 615 9.31 -32.02 -1.22
N ILE A 616 9.93 -31.11 -1.99
CA ILE A 616 9.79 -31.04 -3.45
C ILE A 616 10.30 -32.32 -4.12
N LYS A 617 11.49 -32.81 -3.74
CA LYS A 617 12.05 -34.05 -4.27
C LYS A 617 11.15 -35.24 -3.94
N ILE A 618 10.72 -35.36 -2.67
CA ILE A 618 9.79 -36.42 -2.26
C ILE A 618 8.50 -36.40 -3.10
N TYR A 619 7.88 -35.24 -3.31
CA TYR A 619 6.67 -35.12 -4.15
C TYR A 619 6.91 -35.49 -5.63
N ILE A 620 8.08 -35.14 -6.18
CA ILE A 620 8.51 -35.58 -7.52
C ILE A 620 8.74 -37.09 -7.58
N ASP A 621 9.44 -37.63 -6.60
CA ASP A 621 9.83 -39.05 -6.55
C ASP A 621 8.58 -39.92 -6.33
N ASP A 622 7.62 -39.49 -5.49
CA ASP A 622 6.30 -40.11 -5.33
C ASP A 622 5.50 -40.11 -6.65
N GLU A 623 5.56 -39.02 -7.45
CA GLU A 623 4.95 -39.00 -8.79
C GLU A 623 5.64 -39.99 -9.75
N GLU A 624 6.97 -39.95 -9.84
CA GLU A 624 7.73 -40.82 -10.74
C GLU A 624 7.63 -42.30 -10.33
N VAL A 625 7.54 -42.61 -9.03
CA VAL A 625 7.25 -43.95 -8.50
C VAL A 625 5.80 -44.35 -8.76
N THR A 626 4.83 -43.44 -8.82
CA THR A 626 3.48 -43.81 -9.29
C THR A 626 3.47 -44.14 -10.78
N ILE A 627 4.18 -43.35 -11.60
CA ILE A 627 4.25 -43.52 -13.06
C ILE A 627 5.01 -44.81 -13.42
N LYS A 628 6.04 -45.16 -12.66
CA LYS A 628 6.80 -46.42 -12.80
C LYS A 628 6.07 -47.60 -12.13
N GLY A 629 5.35 -47.35 -11.03
CA GLY A 629 4.68 -48.34 -10.17
C GLY A 629 3.39 -48.95 -10.71
N THR A 630 2.97 -48.59 -11.93
CA THR A 630 2.17 -49.50 -12.77
C THR A 630 2.97 -50.73 -13.23
N ASN A 631 4.28 -50.80 -12.92
CA ASN A 631 5.12 -51.98 -12.99
C ASN A 631 5.96 -52.17 -11.70
N SER A 632 5.68 -53.26 -10.97
CA SER A 632 6.48 -53.90 -9.90
C SER A 632 6.70 -53.22 -8.54
N ASP A 633 6.70 -54.05 -7.50
CA ASP A 633 6.87 -53.74 -6.07
C ASP A 633 8.35 -53.72 -5.59
N ILE A 634 8.60 -53.09 -4.41
CA ILE A 634 9.28 -53.67 -3.20
C ILE A 634 9.75 -52.54 -2.23
N MET A 635 9.78 -52.84 -0.92
CA MET A 635 10.19 -51.95 0.18
C MET A 635 11.72 -51.92 0.45
N GLN A 636 12.27 -50.88 1.10
CA GLN A 636 12.75 -50.93 2.51
C GLN A 636 13.56 -49.70 3.04
N GLU A 637 13.23 -49.32 4.28
CA GLU A 637 14.07 -48.79 5.40
C GLU A 637 14.84 -47.43 5.39
N LEU A 638 15.16 -46.97 6.62
CA LEU A 638 15.68 -45.64 7.03
C LEU A 638 16.66 -45.76 8.23
N PRO A 639 17.76 -44.96 8.31
CA PRO A 639 18.57 -44.86 9.52
C PRO A 639 18.73 -43.43 10.11
N LYS A 640 18.02 -43.20 11.23
CA LYS A 640 18.41 -42.54 12.50
C LYS A 640 19.40 -41.34 12.53
N ILE A 641 18.97 -40.26 13.18
CA ILE A 641 19.75 -39.07 13.60
C ILE A 641 20.52 -39.31 14.91
N LYS A 642 21.61 -38.55 15.16
CA LYS A 642 22.20 -38.31 16.50
C LYS A 642 22.38 -36.81 16.78
N THR A 643 22.39 -36.45 18.07
CA THR A 643 22.39 -35.07 18.60
C THR A 643 23.55 -34.82 19.57
N LYS A 644 24.04 -33.57 19.64
CA LYS A 644 24.93 -32.91 20.65
C LYS A 644 25.34 -31.52 20.07
N GLU A 645 25.65 -30.45 20.81
CA GLU A 645 25.50 -30.11 22.24
C GLU A 645 25.40 -28.56 22.39
N GLU A 646 25.59 -27.98 23.59
CA GLU A 646 25.20 -26.60 23.97
C GLU A 646 26.27 -25.47 23.79
N PRO A 647 25.91 -24.16 23.96
CA PRO A 647 26.75 -23.01 23.58
C PRO A 647 27.50 -22.30 24.73
N GLU A 648 28.55 -21.56 24.40
CA GLU A 648 29.32 -20.70 25.33
C GLU A 648 28.92 -19.20 25.31
N LYS A 649 29.44 -18.44 26.28
CA LYS A 649 29.13 -17.04 26.60
C LYS A 649 30.36 -16.10 26.42
N LEU A 650 30.24 -14.86 26.92
CA LEU A 650 31.22 -13.76 27.04
C LEU A 650 31.36 -12.85 25.81
N SER A 651 31.67 -11.55 25.95
CA SER A 651 31.49 -10.58 27.07
C SER A 651 31.77 -9.15 26.56
N LEU A 652 31.30 -8.10 27.26
CA LEU A 652 31.53 -6.69 26.91
C LEU A 652 32.58 -6.01 27.82
N THR A 653 33.68 -5.56 27.22
CA THR A 653 34.61 -4.46 27.60
C THR A 653 35.42 -4.10 26.33
N GLU A 654 36.06 -2.96 26.13
CA GLU A 654 36.46 -1.84 27.01
C GLU A 654 36.50 -0.51 26.20
N GLU A 655 36.56 0.66 26.85
CA GLU A 655 36.68 1.97 26.19
C GLU A 655 38.13 2.38 25.86
N LYS A 656 38.34 3.27 24.87
CA LYS A 656 39.34 4.36 24.98
C LYS A 656 39.18 5.54 24.00
N LYS A 657 39.49 6.71 24.56
CA LYS A 657 39.71 8.06 23.97
C LYS A 657 40.86 8.03 22.94
N THR A 658 41.03 8.92 21.95
CA THR A 658 40.27 10.12 21.48
C THR A 658 40.52 10.27 19.94
N THR A 659 40.50 11.39 19.18
CA THR A 659 40.52 12.85 19.42
C THR A 659 40.00 13.62 18.17
N GLU A 660 39.66 14.89 18.36
CA GLU A 660 39.65 16.01 17.37
C GLU A 660 39.28 15.77 15.88
N CYS A 661 38.10 16.28 15.52
CA CYS A 661 37.97 17.12 14.31
C CYS A 661 36.94 18.22 14.63
N HIS A 662 37.26 19.49 14.33
CA HIS A 662 36.37 20.62 14.61
C HIS A 662 35.28 20.76 13.55
N ASP A 663 34.05 20.38 13.92
CA ASP A 663 32.80 20.85 13.31
C ASP A 663 31.81 21.05 14.49
N THR A 664 31.73 22.28 15.03
CA THR A 664 31.05 22.54 16.30
C THR A 664 29.54 22.78 16.13
N VAL A 665 28.75 21.94 16.82
CA VAL A 665 27.28 22.03 16.93
C VAL A 665 26.78 23.39 17.45
N LYS A 666 27.64 24.23 18.04
CA LYS A 666 27.37 25.66 18.29
C LYS A 666 26.88 26.45 17.07
N GLU A 667 27.26 26.10 15.83
CA GLU A 667 26.73 26.80 14.65
C GLU A 667 25.27 26.41 14.34
N MET A 668 24.91 25.13 14.52
CA MET A 668 23.52 24.68 14.49
C MET A 668 22.71 25.34 15.62
N PHE A 669 23.23 25.33 16.86
CA PHE A 669 22.58 26.01 18.00
C PHE A 669 22.38 27.51 17.77
N ASN A 670 23.30 28.21 17.09
CA ASN A 670 23.15 29.63 16.79
C ASN A 670 22.16 29.91 15.64
N GLN A 671 21.79 28.91 14.86
CA GLN A 671 20.67 28.97 13.92
C GLN A 671 19.34 28.63 14.62
N ILE A 672 19.32 27.58 15.44
CA ILE A 672 18.14 27.10 16.17
C ILE A 672 17.70 28.09 17.27
N LYS A 673 18.62 28.61 18.11
CA LYS A 673 18.33 29.56 19.22
C LYS A 673 17.76 30.93 18.79
N LYS A 674 17.44 31.14 17.51
CA LYS A 674 16.61 32.26 17.07
C LYS A 674 15.11 31.97 17.13
N GLN A 675 14.72 30.73 17.45
CA GLN A 675 13.36 30.36 17.82
C GLN A 675 13.37 29.65 19.19
N ASP A 676 12.29 29.88 19.95
CA ASP A 676 11.77 29.07 21.05
C ASP A 676 12.70 28.59 22.18
N SER A 677 13.09 29.52 23.08
CA SER A 677 13.40 29.15 24.46
C SER A 677 12.19 28.62 25.26
N MET A 678 10.99 28.59 24.65
CA MET A 678 9.74 28.10 25.23
C MET A 678 9.54 26.57 25.13
N ILE A 679 10.34 25.86 24.32
CA ILE A 679 10.16 24.41 24.13
C ILE A 679 10.37 23.65 25.45
N VAL A 680 11.40 24.02 26.23
CA VAL A 680 11.70 23.35 27.50
C VAL A 680 10.55 23.47 28.51
N GLU A 681 10.00 24.66 28.69
CA GLU A 681 8.88 24.90 29.63
C GLU A 681 7.64 24.08 29.24
N LYS A 682 7.30 24.01 27.94
CA LYS A 682 6.15 23.24 27.43
C LYS A 682 6.34 21.71 27.45
N LEU A 683 7.57 21.23 27.64
CA LEU A 683 7.88 19.80 27.80
C LEU A 683 8.05 19.38 29.26
N SER A 684 8.04 20.33 30.20
CA SER A 684 8.40 20.08 31.60
C SER A 684 7.22 19.70 32.48
N VAL A 685 7.48 18.83 33.46
CA VAL A 685 6.58 18.47 34.57
C VAL A 685 7.37 18.40 35.88
N GLU A 686 6.72 18.61 37.01
CA GLU A 686 7.33 18.38 38.33
C GLU A 686 7.19 16.91 38.74
N LYS A 687 8.09 16.39 39.58
CA LYS A 687 8.02 14.99 40.07
C LYS A 687 6.72 14.65 40.84
N ASN A 688 6.04 15.67 41.38
CA ASN A 688 4.78 15.56 42.10
C ASN A 688 3.55 15.65 41.18
N ASP A 689 3.72 15.86 39.89
CA ASP A 689 2.60 15.86 38.94
C ASP A 689 2.01 14.45 38.81
N THR A 690 0.70 14.39 38.58
CA THR A 690 0.02 13.12 38.32
C THR A 690 0.38 12.56 36.94
N LEU A 691 0.42 11.24 36.81
CA LEU A 691 0.62 10.56 35.53
C LEU A 691 -0.38 11.04 34.46
N LYS A 692 -1.62 11.37 34.85
CA LYS A 692 -2.63 12.00 33.99
C LYS A 692 -2.18 13.34 33.44
N TYR A 693 -1.66 14.24 34.28
CA TYR A 693 -1.15 15.54 33.82
C TYR A 693 0.09 15.37 32.92
N THR A 694 0.98 14.42 33.23
CA THR A 694 2.10 14.09 32.34
C THR A 694 1.63 13.56 30.97
N MET A 695 0.55 12.77 30.93
CA MET A 695 -0.09 12.36 29.67
C MET A 695 -0.66 13.56 28.91
N GLU A 696 -1.31 14.50 29.61
CA GLU A 696 -1.85 15.73 29.01
C GLU A 696 -0.73 16.62 28.44
N VAL A 697 0.42 16.73 29.12
CA VAL A 697 1.61 17.43 28.59
C VAL A 697 2.19 16.74 27.36
N ILE A 698 2.27 15.40 27.34
CA ILE A 698 2.77 14.61 26.20
C ILE A 698 1.87 14.72 24.98
N ASP A 699 0.55 14.67 25.16
CA ASP A 699 -0.44 14.85 24.09
C ASP A 699 -0.38 16.28 23.52
N GLN A 700 -0.35 17.30 24.40
CA GLN A 700 -0.26 18.71 23.99
C GLN A 700 1.04 19.07 23.26
N ASN A 701 2.17 18.46 23.63
CA ASN A 701 3.44 18.76 22.96
C ASN A 701 3.66 17.97 21.65
N ALA A 702 2.98 16.83 21.48
CA ALA A 702 3.04 15.98 20.29
C ALA A 702 4.46 15.55 19.83
N LYS A 703 5.47 15.69 20.69
CA LYS A 703 6.85 15.19 20.52
C LYS A 703 7.10 13.90 21.33
N GLY A 704 6.07 13.35 22.00
CA GLY A 704 6.08 12.01 22.60
C GLY A 704 6.92 11.86 23.88
N ILE A 705 7.23 12.97 24.56
CA ILE A 705 8.09 12.99 25.76
C ILE A 705 7.67 14.10 26.74
N ALA A 706 7.82 13.84 28.04
CA ALA A 706 7.89 14.87 29.07
C ALA A 706 9.22 14.77 29.83
N LEU A 707 9.67 15.92 30.32
CA LEU A 707 10.92 16.14 31.03
C LEU A 707 10.60 16.44 32.49
N VAL A 708 10.95 15.54 33.41
CA VAL A 708 10.65 15.73 34.83
C VAL A 708 11.77 16.56 35.45
N ILE A 709 11.44 17.75 35.97
CA ILE A 709 12.43 18.72 36.46
C ILE A 709 12.30 19.02 37.96
N ASP A 710 13.38 19.53 38.55
CA ASP A 710 13.39 20.15 39.89
C ASP A 710 13.06 21.65 39.86
N ASP A 711 12.86 22.23 41.04
CA ASP A 711 12.62 23.66 41.30
C ASP A 711 13.70 24.60 40.71
N ASN A 712 14.83 24.06 40.25
CA ASN A 712 15.97 24.78 39.68
C ASN A 712 16.12 24.55 38.15
N GLY A 713 15.19 23.82 37.52
CA GLY A 713 15.19 23.49 36.09
C GLY A 713 16.09 22.30 35.68
N ARG A 714 16.56 21.49 36.64
CA ARG A 714 17.40 20.31 36.38
C ARG A 714 16.58 19.08 36.05
N LEU A 715 17.04 18.27 35.10
CA LEU A 715 16.35 17.05 34.68
C LEU A 715 16.54 15.92 35.70
N GLU A 716 15.46 15.53 36.41
CA GLU A 716 15.41 14.37 37.32
C GLU A 716 14.98 13.07 36.60
N GLY A 717 14.27 13.17 35.47
CA GLY A 717 13.79 12.01 34.72
C GLY A 717 13.16 12.35 33.37
N THR A 718 12.86 11.34 32.56
CA THR A 718 12.01 11.50 31.36
C THR A 718 10.86 10.50 31.33
N VAL A 719 9.77 10.86 30.65
CA VAL A 719 8.57 10.02 30.49
C VAL A 719 8.19 9.98 29.02
N THR A 720 7.85 8.80 28.50
CA THR A 720 7.34 8.62 27.13
C THR A 720 6.02 7.88 27.13
N ASP A 721 5.29 7.87 26.01
CA ASP A 721 4.14 6.96 25.79
C ASP A 721 4.49 5.50 26.09
N GLY A 722 5.74 5.12 25.85
CA GLY A 722 6.27 3.80 26.19
C GLY A 722 6.22 3.53 27.70
N ASP A 723 6.53 4.52 28.54
CA ASP A 723 6.56 4.43 29.99
C ASP A 723 5.17 4.50 30.61
N ILE A 724 4.33 5.44 30.15
CA ILE A 724 2.91 5.51 30.49
C ILE A 724 2.22 4.17 30.22
N ARG A 725 2.39 3.63 29.00
CA ARG A 725 1.82 2.31 28.64
C ARG A 725 2.40 1.18 29.49
N ARG A 726 3.68 1.24 29.88
CA ARG A 726 4.29 0.29 30.82
C ARG A 726 3.73 0.41 32.24
N ALA A 727 3.34 1.60 32.68
CA ALA A 727 2.72 1.84 33.98
C ALA A 727 1.27 1.35 34.03
N ILE A 728 0.46 1.68 33.03
CA ILE A 728 -0.93 1.22 32.89
C ILE A 728 -0.99 -0.32 32.83
N ILE A 729 -0.09 -0.98 32.08
CA ILE A 729 0.01 -2.45 32.02
C ILE A 729 0.35 -3.08 33.39
N LYS A 730 0.99 -2.34 34.30
CA LYS A 730 1.27 -2.78 35.68
C LYS A 730 0.12 -2.49 36.66
N GLY A 731 -0.95 -1.82 36.22
CA GLY A 731 -2.06 -1.40 37.09
C GLY A 731 -1.77 -0.17 37.94
N ILE A 732 -0.83 0.69 37.52
CA ILE A 732 -0.59 1.99 38.17
C ILE A 732 -1.76 2.94 37.82
N CYS A 733 -2.25 3.69 38.81
CA CYS A 733 -3.38 4.61 38.67
C CYS A 733 -2.95 5.90 37.95
N LEU A 734 -3.89 6.62 37.31
CA LEU A 734 -3.57 7.85 36.58
C LEU A 734 -3.30 9.05 37.52
N GLU A 735 -3.78 8.95 38.76
CA GLU A 735 -3.59 9.88 39.86
C GLU A 735 -2.28 9.66 40.63
N GLU A 736 -1.50 8.63 40.27
CA GLU A 736 -0.17 8.35 40.85
C GLU A 736 0.86 9.42 40.41
N TYR A 737 1.84 9.73 41.27
CA TYR A 737 2.86 10.73 40.95
C TYR A 737 3.88 10.23 39.94
N VAL A 738 4.32 11.12 39.04
CA VAL A 738 5.20 10.79 37.92
C VAL A 738 6.58 10.30 38.37
N GLU A 739 7.05 10.66 39.57
CA GLU A 739 8.29 10.14 40.15
C GLU A 739 8.35 8.59 40.22
N ASN A 740 7.18 7.96 40.36
CA ASN A 740 7.01 6.50 40.44
C ASN A 740 6.97 5.81 39.06
N VAL A 741 6.91 6.58 37.97
CA VAL A 741 6.81 6.09 36.58
C VAL A 741 8.02 6.49 35.72
N MET A 742 8.66 7.62 36.01
CA MET A 742 9.67 8.21 35.15
C MET A 742 10.95 7.36 34.98
N ASN A 743 11.52 7.41 33.78
CA ASN A 743 12.83 6.85 33.52
C ASN A 743 13.92 7.75 34.11
N LYS A 744 14.39 7.40 35.30
CA LYS A 744 15.54 8.05 35.97
C LYS A 744 16.89 7.73 35.31
N ASN A 745 16.93 6.81 34.34
CA ASN A 745 18.10 6.50 33.50
C ASN A 745 17.90 7.03 32.07
N PHE A 746 17.64 8.33 31.95
CA PHE A 746 17.49 9.01 30.66
C PHE A 746 18.83 9.18 29.95
N ILE A 747 18.79 9.40 28.64
CA ILE A 747 19.97 9.64 27.80
C ILE A 747 19.90 11.07 27.30
N PHE A 748 20.95 11.84 27.56
CA PHE A 748 21.06 13.25 27.22
C PHE A 748 22.40 13.53 26.52
N VAL A 749 22.52 14.73 25.96
CA VAL A 749 23.77 15.31 25.45
C VAL A 749 23.95 16.73 26.00
N ASN A 750 25.07 17.38 25.70
CA ASN A 750 25.30 18.81 25.93
C ASN A 750 25.69 19.50 24.61
N GLU A 751 25.84 20.83 24.62
CA GLU A 751 26.15 21.63 23.42
C GLU A 751 27.52 21.34 22.75
N ASN A 752 28.36 20.48 23.35
CA ASN A 752 29.69 20.15 22.84
C ASN A 752 29.77 18.79 22.10
N TYR A 753 28.69 18.01 22.05
CA TYR A 753 28.64 16.80 21.22
C TYR A 753 28.36 17.15 19.75
N SER A 754 28.95 16.40 18.81
CA SER A 754 28.73 16.62 17.37
C SER A 754 27.42 15.98 16.89
N GLU A 755 26.83 16.56 15.85
CA GLU A 755 25.61 16.10 15.18
C GLU A 755 25.66 14.59 14.86
N LYS A 756 26.82 14.13 14.35
CA LYS A 756 27.10 12.72 14.09
C LYS A 756 27.02 11.82 15.32
N PHE A 757 27.49 12.30 16.48
CA PHE A 757 27.38 11.56 17.74
C PHE A 757 25.93 11.49 18.21
N ILE A 758 25.18 12.59 18.10
CA ILE A 758 23.76 12.68 18.44
C ILE A 758 22.92 11.74 17.56
N ARG A 759 23.14 11.77 16.23
CA ARG A 759 22.52 10.85 15.27
C ARG A 759 22.79 9.40 15.60
N ASN A 760 24.03 9.08 15.96
CA ASN A 760 24.43 7.75 16.40
C ASN A 760 23.80 7.33 17.75
N ILE A 761 23.41 8.26 18.64
CA ILE A 761 22.63 7.91 19.83
C ILE A 761 21.21 7.50 19.43
N PHE A 762 20.51 8.25 18.58
CA PHE A 762 19.17 7.86 18.08
C PHE A 762 19.23 6.45 17.45
N ASP A 763 20.16 6.27 16.49
CA ASP A 763 20.37 5.01 15.77
C ASP A 763 20.71 3.82 16.68
N GLN A 764 21.55 4.00 17.71
CA GLN A 764 21.96 2.90 18.62
C GLN A 764 20.98 2.61 19.76
N LYS A 765 20.23 3.62 20.23
CA LYS A 765 19.36 3.50 21.41
C LYS A 765 17.89 3.30 21.05
N SER A 766 17.51 3.47 19.78
CA SER A 766 16.13 3.39 19.30
C SER A 766 15.21 4.37 20.05
N ILE A 767 15.72 5.59 20.25
CA ILE A 767 14.99 6.75 20.77
C ILE A 767 14.91 7.79 19.65
N PHE A 768 13.86 8.62 19.65
CA PHE A 768 13.60 9.60 18.58
C PHE A 768 13.80 11.05 19.06
N GLN A 769 14.05 11.23 20.36
CA GLN A 769 14.22 12.49 21.04
C GLN A 769 15.33 12.38 22.11
N ILE A 770 16.19 13.40 22.22
CA ILE A 770 17.31 13.46 23.20
C ILE A 770 17.35 14.86 23.84
N PRO A 771 17.18 14.99 25.17
CA PRO A 771 17.39 16.25 25.88
C PRO A 771 18.84 16.73 25.80
N VAL A 772 19.01 18.06 25.70
CA VAL A 772 20.30 18.73 25.77
C VAL A 772 20.41 19.46 27.10
N LEU A 773 21.44 19.15 27.88
CA LEU A 773 21.68 19.72 29.21
C LEU A 773 22.94 20.60 29.25
N ASP A 774 22.98 21.52 30.22
CA ASP A 774 24.18 22.29 30.57
C ASP A 774 25.09 21.55 31.59
N GLU A 775 26.16 22.21 32.02
CA GLU A 775 27.09 21.67 33.02
C GLU A 775 26.49 21.59 34.44
N GLU A 776 25.33 22.21 34.68
CA GLU A 776 24.55 22.13 35.93
C GLU A 776 23.38 21.13 35.86
N MET A 777 23.27 20.35 34.78
CA MET A 777 22.17 19.41 34.46
C MET A 777 20.80 20.06 34.18
N LYS A 778 20.75 21.36 33.88
CA LYS A 778 19.53 22.05 33.44
C LYS A 778 19.25 21.80 31.97
N VAL A 779 17.98 21.68 31.60
CA VAL A 779 17.59 21.50 30.20
C VAL A 779 17.78 22.80 29.42
N ILE A 780 18.56 22.73 28.34
CA ILE A 780 18.74 23.82 27.37
C ILE A 780 17.77 23.66 26.19
N ASP A 781 17.63 22.44 25.68
CA ASP A 781 17.00 22.15 24.38
C ASP A 781 16.64 20.65 24.25
N ILE A 782 16.06 20.24 23.11
CA ILE A 782 15.81 18.84 22.75
C ILE A 782 15.96 18.63 21.22
N ILE A 783 16.56 17.52 20.81
CA ILE A 783 16.86 17.22 19.39
C ILE A 783 16.03 16.01 18.93
N PHE A 784 15.62 15.99 17.65
CA PHE A 784 14.81 14.95 16.99
C PHE A 784 15.55 14.26 15.82
N TYR A 785 14.92 13.27 15.16
CA TYR A 785 15.57 12.39 14.16
C TYR A 785 15.34 12.78 12.67
N GLN A 786 14.43 13.70 12.35
CA GLN A 786 13.72 13.73 11.05
C GLN A 786 14.33 14.61 9.93
N ASP A 787 15.49 15.23 10.15
CA ASP A 787 15.87 16.49 9.49
C ASP A 787 16.74 16.36 8.17
N PHE A 788 16.43 15.51 7.13
CA PHE A 788 17.47 15.02 6.14
C PHE A 788 17.22 14.70 4.58
N ILE A 789 16.31 15.27 3.75
CA ILE A 789 15.71 14.53 2.54
C ILE A 789 15.97 15.00 1.03
N LYS A 790 15.86 14.11 -0.04
CA LYS A 790 15.40 14.26 -1.52
C LYS A 790 16.25 13.70 -2.75
N LYS A 791 15.71 13.71 -4.04
CA LYS A 791 16.03 12.86 -5.28
C LYS A 791 16.65 13.52 -6.62
N PRO A 792 17.08 12.78 -7.71
CA PRO A 792 17.84 13.25 -8.95
C PRO A 792 17.26 12.98 -10.42
N THR A 793 18.05 13.11 -11.55
CA THR A 793 17.63 13.12 -13.03
C THR A 793 18.49 12.30 -14.07
N LYS A 794 18.19 12.27 -15.42
CA LYS A 794 18.89 11.52 -16.53
C LYS A 794 19.16 12.31 -17.85
N GLU A 795 19.97 11.75 -18.78
CA GLU A 795 20.36 12.37 -20.09
C GLU A 795 19.66 11.86 -21.37
N ASN A 796 19.26 10.57 -21.47
CA ASN A 796 18.78 9.93 -22.72
C ASN A 796 17.53 10.60 -23.33
N TRP A 797 17.39 10.52 -24.66
CA TRP A 797 16.20 11.00 -25.37
C TRP A 797 15.04 9.99 -25.36
N ALA A 798 13.81 10.50 -25.33
CA ALA A 798 12.59 9.73 -25.62
C ALA A 798 11.86 10.31 -26.85
N VAL A 799 11.47 9.44 -27.79
CA VAL A 799 10.78 9.79 -29.03
C VAL A 799 9.32 9.34 -28.96
N ILE A 800 8.39 10.26 -29.19
CA ILE A 800 6.95 9.96 -29.18
C ILE A 800 6.36 10.12 -30.60
N MET A 801 5.77 9.04 -31.12
CA MET A 801 5.20 9.00 -32.46
C MET A 801 3.76 9.52 -32.43
N ALA A 802 3.57 10.81 -32.76
CA ALA A 802 2.32 11.53 -32.55
C ALA A 802 1.60 11.97 -33.85
N GLY A 803 2.07 11.57 -35.03
CA GLY A 803 1.52 11.97 -36.34
C GLY A 803 0.20 11.29 -36.79
N GLY A 804 -0.41 10.43 -35.98
CA GLY A 804 -1.52 9.57 -36.39
C GLY A 804 -2.87 10.28 -36.61
N ILE A 805 -3.47 10.09 -37.80
CA ILE A 805 -4.80 10.64 -38.16
C ILE A 805 -5.95 10.02 -37.33
N GLY A 806 -5.79 8.79 -36.83
CA GLY A 806 -6.77 8.18 -35.91
C GLY A 806 -8.17 7.95 -36.49
N ARG A 807 -8.31 7.69 -37.81
CA ARG A 807 -9.62 7.59 -38.51
C ARG A 807 -10.63 6.62 -37.89
N ARG A 808 -10.19 5.58 -37.17
CA ARG A 808 -11.03 4.60 -36.48
C ARG A 808 -11.78 5.18 -35.27
N LEU A 809 -11.31 6.30 -34.72
CA LEU A 809 -11.90 7.01 -33.58
C LEU A 809 -12.83 8.16 -33.99
N MET A 810 -13.18 8.31 -35.28
CA MET A 810 -14.11 9.35 -35.71
C MET A 810 -15.51 9.11 -35.09
N PRO A 811 -16.18 10.13 -34.53
CA PRO A 811 -15.92 11.56 -34.71
C PRO A 811 -14.89 12.20 -33.76
N LEU A 812 -14.40 11.52 -32.71
CA LEU A 812 -13.48 12.10 -31.71
C LEU A 812 -12.22 12.71 -32.35
N THR A 813 -11.68 12.05 -33.38
CA THR A 813 -10.49 12.48 -34.12
C THR A 813 -10.77 13.40 -35.31
N MET A 814 -12.01 13.89 -35.48
CA MET A 814 -12.33 14.86 -36.53
C MET A 814 -11.63 16.19 -36.29
N ASP A 815 -11.66 16.68 -35.04
CA ASP A 815 -11.03 17.95 -34.68
C ASP A 815 -9.77 17.87 -33.81
N THR A 816 -9.56 16.75 -33.11
CA THR A 816 -8.46 16.56 -32.17
C THR A 816 -7.49 15.48 -32.69
N PRO A 817 -6.15 15.69 -32.69
CA PRO A 817 -5.18 14.64 -32.98
C PRO A 817 -5.35 13.43 -32.04
N LYS A 818 -5.10 12.19 -32.50
CA LYS A 818 -5.24 10.98 -31.65
C LYS A 818 -4.50 11.11 -30.29
N PRO A 819 -3.25 11.60 -30.21
CA PRO A 819 -2.53 11.78 -28.93
C PRO A 819 -3.09 12.87 -28.02
N MET A 820 -3.91 13.79 -28.57
CA MET A 820 -4.54 14.90 -27.85
C MET A 820 -5.95 14.58 -27.35
N LEU A 821 -6.45 13.36 -27.59
CA LEU A 821 -7.68 12.89 -26.95
C LEU A 821 -7.47 12.80 -25.44
N SER A 822 -8.43 13.31 -24.67
CA SER A 822 -8.36 13.30 -23.21
C SER A 822 -8.69 11.91 -22.66
N VAL A 823 -7.83 11.38 -21.81
CA VAL A 823 -8.08 10.13 -21.08
C VAL A 823 -7.95 10.43 -19.60
N GLY A 824 -9.04 10.25 -18.87
CA GLY A 824 -9.20 10.88 -17.55
C GLY A 824 -9.24 12.40 -17.68
N SER A 825 -8.31 13.10 -17.03
CA SER A 825 -8.30 14.56 -16.96
C SER A 825 -7.49 15.28 -18.04
N LYS A 826 -6.64 14.56 -18.79
CA LYS A 826 -5.60 15.17 -19.65
C LYS A 826 -5.32 14.36 -20.92
N PRO A 827 -4.60 14.93 -21.91
CA PRO A 827 -4.20 14.19 -23.11
C PRO A 827 -3.43 12.90 -22.83
N ILE A 828 -3.58 11.91 -23.71
CA ILE A 828 -2.74 10.71 -23.72
C ILE A 828 -1.25 11.12 -23.77
N LEU A 829 -0.91 12.06 -24.66
CA LEU A 829 0.45 12.56 -24.83
C LEU A 829 1.03 13.24 -23.58
N GLU A 830 0.22 13.93 -22.78
CA GLU A 830 0.64 14.55 -21.51
C GLU A 830 0.96 13.48 -20.47
N THR A 831 0.13 12.43 -20.40
CA THR A 831 0.35 11.28 -19.51
C THR A 831 1.68 10.55 -19.85
N ILE A 832 1.99 10.41 -21.14
CA ILE A 832 3.28 9.84 -21.59
C ILE A 832 4.44 10.77 -21.19
N ILE A 833 4.34 12.08 -21.41
CA ILE A 833 5.39 13.06 -21.11
C ILE A 833 5.70 13.13 -19.61
N GLU A 834 4.67 13.19 -18.75
CA GLU A 834 4.86 13.15 -17.29
C GLU A 834 5.48 11.83 -16.82
N GLN A 835 5.04 10.69 -17.36
CA GLN A 835 5.60 9.40 -16.99
C GLN A 835 7.08 9.33 -17.37
N LEU A 836 7.46 9.85 -18.55
CA LEU A 836 8.87 9.98 -18.94
C LEU A 836 9.64 10.87 -17.96
N LYS A 837 9.06 12.00 -17.52
CA LYS A 837 9.65 12.88 -16.51
C LYS A 837 9.81 12.21 -15.13
N THR A 838 8.88 11.38 -14.67
CA THR A 838 9.06 10.64 -13.39
C THR A 838 10.17 9.58 -13.47
N TYR A 839 10.41 9.01 -14.66
CA TYR A 839 11.61 8.23 -14.95
C TYR A 839 12.85 9.07 -15.32
N GLY A 840 12.77 10.40 -15.19
CA GLY A 840 13.91 11.32 -15.37
C GLY A 840 14.33 11.60 -16.81
N TYR A 841 13.53 11.21 -17.82
CA TYR A 841 13.76 11.56 -19.22
C TYR A 841 13.36 13.01 -19.47
N GLU A 842 14.33 13.92 -19.40
CA GLU A 842 14.08 15.36 -19.55
C GLU A 842 14.12 15.85 -21.01
N ASN A 843 14.63 15.04 -21.94
CA ASN A 843 14.76 15.37 -23.36
C ASN A 843 13.78 14.56 -24.22
N ILE A 844 12.77 15.23 -24.82
CA ILE A 844 11.67 14.58 -25.54
C ILE A 844 11.55 15.09 -26.98
N LEU A 845 11.39 14.15 -27.92
CA LEU A 845 11.17 14.42 -29.35
C LEU A 845 9.75 14.02 -29.76
N LEU A 846 8.98 14.96 -30.31
CA LEU A 846 7.63 14.73 -30.81
C LEU A 846 7.64 14.65 -32.34
N CYS A 847 7.38 13.47 -32.89
CA CYS A 847 7.24 13.25 -34.33
C CYS A 847 5.81 13.58 -34.76
N LEU A 848 5.64 14.75 -35.40
CA LEU A 848 4.34 15.36 -35.72
C LEU A 848 4.01 15.34 -37.22
N ASN A 849 2.72 15.21 -37.51
CA ASN A 849 2.15 15.26 -38.86
C ASN A 849 0.76 15.93 -38.83
N TYR A 850 -0.32 15.14 -38.76
CA TYR A 850 -1.69 15.64 -38.78
C TYR A 850 -2.03 16.58 -37.60
N LYS A 851 -2.59 17.76 -37.91
CA LYS A 851 -2.99 18.80 -36.94
C LYS A 851 -1.89 19.18 -35.91
N SER A 852 -0.61 19.07 -36.31
CA SER A 852 0.60 19.35 -35.50
C SER A 852 0.53 20.59 -34.60
N HIS A 853 0.05 21.72 -35.12
CA HIS A 853 -0.09 22.98 -34.38
C HIS A 853 -0.88 22.88 -33.07
N ILE A 854 -1.81 21.92 -32.93
CA ILE A 854 -2.57 21.71 -31.68
C ILE A 854 -1.66 21.16 -30.58
N ILE A 855 -0.72 20.28 -30.94
CA ILE A 855 0.27 19.69 -30.03
C ILE A 855 1.32 20.75 -29.68
N GLU A 856 1.83 21.49 -30.66
CA GLU A 856 2.83 22.55 -30.46
C GLU A 856 2.33 23.68 -29.56
N ASN A 857 1.10 24.16 -29.77
CA ASN A 857 0.50 25.22 -28.96
C ASN A 857 0.28 24.79 -27.50
N TYR A 858 0.10 23.48 -27.26
CA TYR A 858 -0.17 22.91 -25.95
C TYR A 858 1.11 22.66 -25.14
N PHE A 859 2.09 21.96 -25.74
CA PHE A 859 3.32 21.56 -25.04
C PHE A 859 4.44 22.59 -25.11
N GLN A 860 4.42 23.50 -26.10
CA GLN A 860 5.40 24.57 -26.28
C GLN A 860 6.83 24.02 -26.23
N ASP A 861 7.75 24.59 -25.44
CA ASP A 861 9.12 24.08 -25.29
C ASP A 861 9.29 23.01 -24.20
N GLY A 862 8.19 22.59 -23.56
CA GLY A 862 8.17 21.58 -22.49
C GLY A 862 8.37 22.13 -21.08
N LYS A 863 8.73 23.41 -20.88
CA LYS A 863 9.05 23.95 -19.54
C LYS A 863 7.90 23.83 -18.54
N ALA A 864 6.65 23.86 -18.99
CA ALA A 864 5.47 23.69 -18.13
C ALA A 864 5.36 22.28 -17.49
N PHE A 865 6.13 21.31 -17.99
CA PHE A 865 6.16 19.92 -17.55
C PHE A 865 7.57 19.51 -17.06
N ASP A 866 8.43 20.50 -16.74
CA ASP A 866 9.84 20.33 -16.38
C ASP A 866 10.68 19.48 -17.39
N VAL A 867 10.36 19.55 -18.68
CA VAL A 867 11.09 18.86 -19.77
C VAL A 867 11.51 19.83 -20.89
N ASN A 868 12.38 19.36 -21.78
CA ASN A 868 12.79 20.00 -23.03
C ASN A 868 12.17 19.26 -24.21
N ILE A 869 11.22 19.89 -24.90
CA ILE A 869 10.50 19.31 -26.03
C ILE A 869 11.03 19.86 -27.36
N GLN A 870 11.34 18.96 -28.28
CA GLN A 870 11.77 19.23 -29.65
C GLN A 870 10.79 18.61 -30.66
N TYR A 871 10.54 19.29 -31.78
CA TYR A 871 9.52 18.88 -32.76
C TYR A 871 10.14 18.44 -34.09
N ILE A 872 9.78 17.23 -34.52
CA ILE A 872 10.15 16.67 -35.81
C ILE A 872 8.90 16.68 -36.70
N LYS A 873 8.88 17.54 -37.72
CA LYS A 873 7.73 17.67 -38.63
C LYS A 873 7.94 16.89 -39.92
N GLU A 874 6.99 16.03 -40.25
CA GLU A 874 6.93 15.33 -41.53
C GLU A 874 6.26 16.20 -42.61
N GLU A 875 6.94 16.49 -43.72
CA GLU A 875 6.31 17.12 -44.91
C GLU A 875 5.32 16.17 -45.61
N LYS A 876 5.61 14.87 -45.53
CA LYS A 876 4.79 13.75 -46.01
C LYS A 876 4.96 12.60 -45.01
N PRO A 877 3.97 11.71 -44.81
CA PRO A 877 4.15 10.56 -43.93
C PRO A 877 5.35 9.70 -44.37
N LEU A 878 6.31 9.47 -43.47
CA LEU A 878 7.48 8.60 -43.63
C LEU A 878 7.34 7.30 -42.84
N GLY A 879 6.23 7.08 -42.14
CA GLY A 879 6.00 5.88 -41.34
C GLY A 879 6.77 5.89 -40.01
N THR A 880 6.52 4.86 -39.19
CA THR A 880 6.94 4.87 -37.78
C THR A 880 8.45 4.81 -37.53
N ALA A 881 9.24 4.37 -38.51
CA ALA A 881 10.70 4.47 -38.46
C ALA A 881 11.23 5.65 -39.27
N GLY A 882 10.62 5.99 -40.41
CA GLY A 882 11.08 7.09 -41.27
C GLY A 882 11.13 8.45 -40.57
N ALA A 883 10.21 8.74 -39.64
CA ALA A 883 10.29 9.97 -38.83
C ALA A 883 11.47 9.98 -37.83
N ILE A 884 11.90 8.81 -37.33
CA ILE A 884 13.08 8.69 -36.45
C ILE A 884 14.36 9.07 -37.19
N LYS A 885 14.44 8.79 -38.51
CA LYS A 885 15.58 9.17 -39.36
C LYS A 885 15.80 10.69 -39.41
N LEU A 886 14.73 11.48 -39.34
CA LEU A 886 14.81 12.95 -39.27
C LEU A 886 15.38 13.45 -37.93
N ALA A 887 15.30 12.65 -36.86
CA ALA A 887 15.79 12.98 -35.53
C ALA A 887 17.26 12.56 -35.28
N GLN A 888 17.97 12.00 -36.26
CA GLN A 888 19.28 11.35 -36.07
C GLN A 888 20.35 12.23 -35.40
N SER A 889 20.26 13.57 -35.51
CA SER A 889 21.17 14.51 -34.83
C SER A 889 21.10 14.43 -33.30
N TYR A 890 19.93 14.15 -32.73
CA TYR A 890 19.70 14.09 -31.29
C TYR A 890 20.04 12.70 -30.69
N LEU A 891 19.87 11.65 -31.48
CA LEU A 891 19.81 10.25 -31.03
C LEU A 891 21.19 9.57 -31.03
N GLN A 892 22.12 10.12 -30.25
CA GLN A 892 23.51 9.64 -30.15
C GLN A 892 23.71 8.49 -29.14
N GLU A 893 22.76 8.31 -28.21
CA GLU A 893 22.74 7.26 -27.18
C GLU A 893 21.47 6.41 -27.29
N PRO A 894 21.39 5.21 -26.66
CA PRO A 894 20.19 4.39 -26.65
C PRO A 894 18.95 5.18 -26.23
N PHE A 895 17.90 5.10 -27.02
CA PHE A 895 16.73 5.98 -26.92
C PHE A 895 15.43 5.19 -26.88
N LEU A 896 14.46 5.74 -26.16
CA LEU A 896 13.11 5.19 -26.08
C LEU A 896 12.30 5.65 -27.30
N VAL A 897 11.43 4.78 -27.82
CA VAL A 897 10.40 5.12 -28.80
C VAL A 897 9.05 4.60 -28.28
N ILE A 898 8.03 5.45 -28.26
CA ILE A 898 6.67 5.09 -27.84
C ILE A 898 5.64 5.69 -28.82
N ASN A 899 4.60 4.95 -29.18
CA ASN A 899 3.50 5.53 -29.94
C ASN A 899 2.65 6.44 -29.03
N GLY A 900 2.27 7.62 -29.52
CA GLY A 900 1.53 8.65 -28.77
C GLY A 900 0.07 8.30 -28.44
N ASP A 901 -0.34 7.06 -28.64
CA ASP A 901 -1.68 6.53 -28.44
C ASP A 901 -1.73 5.32 -27.48
N ILE A 902 -0.61 5.05 -26.81
CA ILE A 902 -0.48 4.00 -25.81
C ILE A 902 -0.65 4.58 -24.40
N LEU A 903 -1.54 3.99 -23.61
CA LEU A 903 -1.59 4.20 -22.16
C LEU A 903 -0.94 3.01 -21.47
N THR A 904 0.11 3.22 -20.67
CA THR A 904 0.92 2.12 -20.10
C THR A 904 1.47 2.43 -18.72
N LYS A 905 1.76 1.39 -17.92
CA LYS A 905 2.56 1.45 -16.69
C LYS A 905 3.89 0.70 -16.80
N LEU A 906 4.39 0.50 -18.02
CA LEU A 906 5.70 -0.11 -18.25
C LEU A 906 6.79 0.67 -17.51
N ASN A 907 7.58 -0.01 -16.69
CA ASN A 907 8.71 0.62 -16.02
C ASN A 907 9.85 0.92 -17.03
N PHE A 908 10.00 2.17 -17.44
CA PHE A 908 10.97 2.56 -18.46
C PHE A 908 12.42 2.35 -18.02
N ASP A 909 12.72 2.41 -16.72
CA ASP A 909 14.05 2.08 -16.19
C ASP A 909 14.35 0.58 -16.30
N GLU A 910 13.41 -0.30 -15.95
CA GLU A 910 13.53 -1.76 -16.18
C GLU A 910 13.74 -2.07 -17.67
N PHE A 911 13.03 -1.38 -18.54
CA PHE A 911 13.03 -1.58 -19.99
C PHE A 911 14.35 -1.12 -20.65
N MET A 912 14.83 0.08 -20.32
CA MET A 912 16.13 0.59 -20.79
C MET A 912 17.28 -0.27 -20.24
N ASN A 913 17.29 -0.57 -18.94
CA ASN A 913 18.28 -1.47 -18.34
C ASN A 913 18.26 -2.86 -18.99
N TYR A 914 17.11 -3.37 -19.43
CA TYR A 914 17.04 -4.64 -20.16
C TYR A 914 17.71 -4.54 -21.54
N HIS A 915 17.47 -3.46 -22.29
CA HIS A 915 18.07 -3.25 -23.61
C HIS A 915 19.60 -3.24 -23.55
N GLU A 916 20.15 -2.37 -22.69
CA GLU A 916 21.60 -2.20 -22.51
C GLU A 916 22.27 -3.48 -21.99
N LYS A 917 21.74 -4.05 -20.90
CA LYS A 917 22.30 -5.25 -20.23
C LYS A 917 22.35 -6.46 -21.15
N HIS A 918 21.37 -6.61 -22.04
CA HIS A 918 21.37 -7.70 -23.01
C HIS A 918 22.09 -7.33 -24.31
N GLN A 919 22.52 -6.07 -24.50
CA GLN A 919 23.19 -5.58 -25.71
C GLN A 919 22.32 -5.82 -26.96
N ASN A 920 21.02 -5.59 -26.82
CA ASN A 920 20.07 -5.70 -27.93
C ASN A 920 20.25 -4.48 -28.86
N LYS A 921 20.08 -4.65 -30.17
CA LYS A 921 19.97 -3.51 -31.10
C LYS A 921 18.58 -2.91 -31.13
N ILE A 922 17.57 -3.77 -30.94
CA ILE A 922 16.17 -3.39 -30.76
C ILE A 922 15.64 -4.19 -29.57
N THR A 923 15.00 -3.54 -28.60
CA THR A 923 14.15 -4.21 -27.61
C THR A 923 12.71 -3.81 -27.86
N ILE A 924 11.84 -4.79 -28.04
CA ILE A 924 10.39 -4.59 -28.22
C ILE A 924 9.71 -4.85 -26.88
N ALA A 925 8.84 -3.95 -26.43
CA ALA A 925 7.93 -4.25 -25.34
C ALA A 925 6.77 -5.12 -25.89
N ALA A 926 6.61 -6.34 -25.38
CA ALA A 926 5.68 -7.32 -25.90
C ALA A 926 4.58 -7.63 -24.88
N ARG A 927 3.31 -7.40 -25.25
CA ARG A 927 2.15 -7.73 -24.40
C ARG A 927 1.68 -9.13 -24.72
N ARG A 928 1.40 -9.96 -23.70
CA ARG A 928 0.62 -11.19 -23.91
C ARG A 928 -0.86 -10.81 -24.00
N HIS A 929 -1.51 -11.18 -25.10
CA HIS A 929 -2.93 -10.95 -25.36
C HIS A 929 -3.63 -12.29 -25.59
N GLU A 930 -4.86 -12.42 -25.11
CA GLU A 930 -5.66 -13.64 -25.25
C GLU A 930 -6.85 -13.37 -26.17
N PHE A 931 -6.94 -14.14 -27.25
CA PHE A 931 -8.00 -14.03 -28.25
C PHE A 931 -9.00 -15.17 -28.02
N GLU A 932 -10.21 -14.87 -27.54
CA GLU A 932 -11.35 -15.79 -27.71
C GLU A 932 -11.80 -15.75 -29.17
N ILE A 933 -11.89 -16.92 -29.80
CA ILE A 933 -12.60 -17.04 -31.08
C ILE A 933 -14.09 -17.22 -30.72
N PRO A 934 -15.01 -16.30 -31.08
CA PRO A 934 -16.38 -16.31 -30.56
C PRO A 934 -17.30 -17.38 -31.19
N TYR A 935 -16.70 -18.41 -31.80
CA TYR A 935 -17.34 -19.48 -32.55
C TYR A 935 -16.66 -20.83 -32.26
N GLY A 936 -17.39 -21.92 -32.48
CA GLY A 936 -16.82 -23.27 -32.53
C GLY A 936 -15.75 -23.45 -33.62
N VAL A 937 -14.53 -23.80 -33.21
CA VAL A 937 -13.40 -24.08 -34.11
C VAL A 937 -13.31 -25.56 -34.41
N LEU A 938 -13.35 -25.91 -35.69
CA LEU A 938 -13.20 -27.27 -36.20
C LEU A 938 -11.75 -27.55 -36.60
N ALA A 939 -11.17 -28.63 -36.07
CA ALA A 939 -10.01 -29.26 -36.69
C ALA A 939 -10.50 -30.26 -37.74
N ILE A 940 -10.02 -30.13 -38.99
CA ILE A 940 -10.42 -31.00 -40.11
C ILE A 940 -9.18 -31.71 -40.65
N GLU A 941 -9.22 -33.04 -40.69
CA GLU A 941 -8.17 -33.90 -41.21
C GLU A 941 -8.77 -34.85 -42.25
N ASN A 942 -8.21 -34.89 -43.46
CA ASN A 942 -8.66 -35.76 -44.56
C ASN A 942 -10.20 -35.68 -44.78
N GLU A 943 -10.71 -34.45 -44.92
CA GLU A 943 -12.13 -34.11 -45.10
C GLU A 943 -13.08 -34.49 -43.94
N LYS A 944 -12.54 -34.96 -42.80
CA LYS A 944 -13.32 -35.31 -41.60
C LYS A 944 -13.04 -34.34 -40.46
N VAL A 945 -14.08 -33.98 -39.70
CA VAL A 945 -13.91 -33.26 -38.43
C VAL A 945 -13.23 -34.17 -37.41
N ALA A 946 -12.02 -33.81 -37.00
CA ALA A 946 -11.23 -34.51 -36.00
C ALA A 946 -11.52 -34.02 -34.57
N SER A 947 -11.82 -32.72 -34.41
CA SER A 947 -12.36 -32.16 -33.15
C SER A 947 -13.12 -30.86 -33.37
N LEU A 948 -14.00 -30.53 -32.42
CA LEU A 948 -14.65 -29.23 -32.26
C LEU A 948 -14.24 -28.69 -30.88
N LYS A 949 -13.81 -27.43 -30.82
CA LYS A 949 -13.70 -26.67 -29.57
C LYS A 949 -14.65 -25.48 -29.63
N GLU A 950 -15.59 -25.40 -28.71
CA GLU A 950 -16.46 -24.23 -28.59
C GLU A 950 -15.69 -23.09 -27.90
N LYS A 951 -15.81 -21.88 -28.45
CA LYS A 951 -15.18 -20.64 -27.96
C LYS A 951 -13.74 -20.79 -27.41
N PRO A 952 -12.78 -21.33 -28.19
CA PRO A 952 -11.43 -21.51 -27.68
C PRO A 952 -10.70 -20.18 -27.56
N SER A 953 -10.09 -19.95 -26.40
CA SER A 953 -9.09 -18.89 -26.22
C SER A 953 -7.70 -19.35 -26.68
N THR A 954 -6.91 -18.41 -27.20
CA THR A 954 -5.49 -18.62 -27.51
C THR A 954 -4.66 -17.39 -27.14
N SER A 955 -3.52 -17.59 -26.48
CA SER A 955 -2.66 -16.50 -26.03
C SER A 955 -1.41 -16.36 -26.89
N MET A 956 -1.11 -15.15 -27.33
CA MET A 956 0.11 -14.84 -28.08
C MET A 956 0.75 -13.52 -27.63
N PHE A 957 2.01 -13.31 -27.97
CA PHE A 957 2.69 -12.03 -27.73
C PHE A 957 2.47 -11.10 -28.91
N ILE A 958 1.88 -9.93 -28.65
CA ILE A 958 1.70 -8.84 -29.61
C ILE A 958 2.74 -7.75 -29.36
N ASN A 959 3.08 -7.00 -30.42
CA ASN A 959 3.94 -5.83 -30.33
C ASN A 959 3.21 -4.72 -29.55
N GLY A 960 3.75 -4.32 -28.40
CA GLY A 960 3.18 -3.30 -27.53
C GLY A 960 3.42 -1.85 -27.96
N GLY A 961 4.10 -1.61 -29.08
CA GLY A 961 4.31 -0.26 -29.62
C GLY A 961 5.26 0.63 -28.82
N ILE A 962 6.02 0.04 -27.91
CA ILE A 962 7.10 0.69 -27.13
C ILE A 962 8.39 -0.05 -27.43
N TYR A 963 9.46 0.69 -27.69
CA TYR A 963 10.74 0.17 -28.16
C TYR A 963 11.90 0.88 -27.47
N CYS A 964 13.02 0.19 -27.30
CA CYS A 964 14.30 0.83 -27.09
C CYS A 964 15.23 0.47 -28.24
N LEU A 965 15.87 1.47 -28.83
CA LEU A 965 16.70 1.36 -30.03
C LEU A 965 18.13 1.82 -29.75
N SER A 966 19.10 1.08 -30.25
CA SER A 966 20.49 1.57 -30.30
C SER A 966 20.67 2.53 -31.49
N PRO A 967 21.50 3.58 -31.37
CA PRO A 967 21.72 4.59 -32.41
C PRO A 967 22.04 4.04 -33.80
N GLU A 968 22.76 2.92 -33.90
CA GLU A 968 23.20 2.41 -35.21
C GLU A 968 22.05 1.85 -36.05
N THR A 969 20.90 1.52 -35.43
CA THR A 969 19.69 1.08 -36.15
C THR A 969 19.11 2.19 -37.04
N ILE A 970 19.41 3.46 -36.78
CA ILE A 970 19.00 4.60 -37.63
C ILE A 970 19.71 4.57 -38.99
N ASN A 971 20.82 3.83 -39.13
CA ASN A 971 21.50 3.62 -40.41
C ASN A 971 20.76 2.65 -41.34
N ASP A 972 19.82 1.85 -40.80
CA ASP A 972 19.00 0.94 -41.59
C ASP A 972 17.71 1.54 -42.15
N ILE A 973 17.34 2.72 -41.67
CA ILE A 973 16.13 3.44 -42.08
C ILE A 973 16.44 4.23 -43.37
N PRO A 974 15.74 3.95 -44.49
CA PRO A 974 15.99 4.62 -45.76
C PRO A 974 15.57 6.10 -45.70
N GLU A 975 16.37 6.98 -46.28
CA GLU A 975 16.12 8.43 -46.25
C GLU A 975 14.92 8.82 -47.12
N ASN A 976 14.05 9.68 -46.57
CA ASN A 976 12.90 10.28 -47.26
C ASN A 976 11.93 9.26 -47.90
N GLN A 977 11.87 8.04 -47.36
CA GLN A 977 10.97 6.96 -47.78
C GLN A 977 9.98 6.60 -46.66
N TYR A 978 8.87 5.95 -47.02
CA TYR A 978 7.94 5.40 -46.05
C TYR A 978 8.50 4.08 -45.48
N PHE A 979 8.74 4.02 -44.18
CA PHE A 979 9.34 2.87 -43.50
C PHE A 979 8.81 2.75 -42.07
N ASN A 980 8.34 1.57 -41.68
CA ASN A 980 7.82 1.28 -40.34
C ASN A 980 8.84 0.62 -39.43
N ILE A 981 8.62 0.76 -38.14
CA ILE A 981 9.44 0.11 -37.12
C ILE A 981 9.36 -1.43 -37.17
N THR A 982 8.27 -2.00 -37.69
CA THR A 982 8.16 -3.44 -37.99
C THR A 982 9.09 -3.89 -39.12
N GLU A 983 9.34 -3.04 -40.12
CA GLU A 983 10.25 -3.31 -41.22
C GLU A 983 11.71 -3.17 -40.76
N LEU A 984 11.99 -2.21 -39.86
CA LEU A 984 13.26 -2.10 -39.16
C LEU A 984 13.55 -3.34 -38.28
N ILE A 985 12.54 -3.80 -37.53
CA ILE A 985 12.61 -5.03 -36.72
C ILE A 985 12.91 -6.25 -37.61
N GLN A 986 12.18 -6.44 -38.71
CA GLN A 986 12.42 -7.56 -39.62
C GLN A 986 13.83 -7.50 -40.22
N LYS A 987 14.27 -6.32 -40.66
CA LYS A 987 15.62 -6.13 -41.22
C LYS A 987 16.74 -6.44 -40.21
N ALA A 988 16.54 -6.11 -38.92
CA ALA A 988 17.46 -6.51 -37.85
C ALA A 988 17.47 -8.03 -37.63
N ILE A 989 16.31 -8.70 -37.68
CA ILE A 989 16.20 -10.17 -37.61
C ILE A 989 16.90 -10.82 -38.80
N ASP A 990 16.68 -10.34 -40.02
CA ASP A 990 17.26 -10.87 -41.26
C ASP A 990 18.79 -10.75 -41.30
N LYS A 991 19.34 -9.70 -40.67
CA LYS A 991 20.77 -9.53 -40.43
C LYS A 991 21.34 -10.41 -39.30
N ASN A 992 20.49 -11.11 -38.55
CA ASN A 992 20.84 -11.78 -37.29
C ASN A 992 21.42 -10.81 -36.24
N GLU A 993 20.93 -9.55 -36.22
CA GLU A 993 21.16 -8.61 -35.13
C GLU A 993 20.28 -8.97 -33.92
N LYS A 994 20.70 -8.53 -32.73
CA LYS A 994 20.06 -8.96 -31.48
C LYS A 994 18.78 -8.18 -31.21
N VAL A 995 17.64 -8.72 -31.66
CA VAL A 995 16.30 -8.23 -31.29
C VAL A 995 15.83 -8.94 -30.01
N GLY A 996 15.54 -8.16 -28.97
CA GLY A 996 15.05 -8.63 -27.67
C GLY A 996 13.55 -8.36 -27.47
N SER A 997 12.94 -9.14 -26.58
CA SER A 997 11.53 -9.00 -26.19
C SER A 997 11.43 -8.83 -24.67
N PHE A 998 10.88 -7.70 -24.23
CA PHE A 998 10.59 -7.41 -22.83
C PHE A 998 9.10 -7.63 -22.57
N PRO A 999 8.69 -8.52 -21.64
CA PRO A 999 7.28 -8.78 -21.38
C PRO A 999 6.63 -7.62 -20.62
N ILE A 1000 5.56 -7.04 -21.17
CA ILE A 1000 4.75 -6.03 -20.46
C ILE A 1000 3.82 -6.76 -19.49
N THR A 1001 4.13 -6.72 -18.20
CA THR A 1001 3.34 -7.34 -17.12
C THR A 1001 2.33 -6.37 -16.50
N GLU A 1002 2.64 -5.09 -16.56
CA GLU A 1002 1.92 -3.95 -16.01
C GLU A 1002 0.67 -3.60 -16.85
N TYR A 1003 0.00 -2.47 -16.58
CA TYR A 1003 -1.09 -2.00 -17.44
C TYR A 1003 -0.57 -1.57 -18.82
N TRP A 1004 -1.34 -1.87 -19.87
CA TRP A 1004 -1.07 -1.44 -21.25
C TRP A 1004 -2.35 -1.49 -22.08
N MET A 1005 -2.55 -0.46 -22.91
CA MET A 1005 -3.65 -0.33 -23.88
C MET A 1005 -3.17 0.48 -25.11
N ASP A 1006 -3.36 -0.03 -26.33
CA ASP A 1006 -3.44 0.80 -27.55
C ASP A 1006 -4.88 1.29 -27.67
N ILE A 1007 -5.08 2.60 -27.68
CA ILE A 1007 -6.39 3.21 -27.75
C ILE A 1007 -6.83 3.24 -29.23
N GLY A 1008 -7.12 2.08 -29.82
CA GLY A 1008 -7.30 1.89 -31.26
C GLY A 1008 -8.69 2.25 -31.81
N GLN A 1009 -9.73 2.05 -31.00
CA GLN A 1009 -11.16 2.16 -31.29
C GLN A 1009 -11.88 3.01 -30.22
N VAL A 1010 -13.16 3.32 -30.43
CA VAL A 1010 -13.99 4.10 -29.49
C VAL A 1010 -14.19 3.34 -28.17
N GLU A 1011 -14.32 2.02 -28.24
CA GLU A 1011 -14.41 1.11 -27.11
C GLU A 1011 -13.14 1.16 -26.25
N ASP A 1012 -11.96 1.07 -26.88
CA ASP A 1012 -10.65 1.16 -26.20
C ASP A 1012 -10.48 2.53 -25.49
N TYR A 1013 -11.01 3.60 -26.08
CA TYR A 1013 -11.00 4.95 -25.51
C TYR A 1013 -11.92 5.09 -24.29
N HIS A 1014 -13.09 4.45 -24.31
CA HIS A 1014 -13.97 4.40 -23.14
C HIS A 1014 -13.37 3.54 -22.02
N GLN A 1015 -12.82 2.37 -22.34
CA GLN A 1015 -12.16 1.51 -21.36
C GLN A 1015 -10.94 2.20 -20.73
N ALA A 1016 -10.07 2.81 -21.53
CA ALA A 1016 -8.92 3.56 -21.03
C ALA A 1016 -9.34 4.74 -20.11
N ASN A 1017 -10.47 5.40 -20.39
CA ASN A 1017 -11.01 6.46 -19.52
C ASN A 1017 -11.50 5.92 -18.17
N THR A 1018 -12.02 4.69 -18.12
CA THR A 1018 -12.37 3.99 -16.88
C THR A 1018 -11.11 3.59 -16.11
N ASP A 1019 -10.20 2.85 -16.76
CA ASP A 1019 -8.97 2.30 -16.19
C ASP A 1019 -8.04 3.40 -15.64
N TYR A 1020 -8.02 4.57 -16.28
CA TYR A 1020 -7.22 5.72 -15.86
C TYR A 1020 -7.57 6.19 -14.44
N GLN A 1021 -8.85 6.16 -14.05
CA GLN A 1021 -9.30 6.62 -12.73
C GLN A 1021 -8.82 5.71 -11.60
N GLU A 1022 -8.79 4.40 -11.83
CA GLU A 1022 -8.34 3.41 -10.85
C GLU A 1022 -6.80 3.35 -10.78
N LEU A 1023 -6.15 3.34 -11.95
CA LEU A 1023 -4.74 2.99 -12.06
C LEU A 1023 -3.82 4.22 -12.05
N PHE A 1024 -4.03 5.19 -12.94
CA PHE A 1024 -3.08 6.28 -13.17
C PHE A 1024 -3.19 7.39 -12.12
N ARG A 1025 -4.37 7.56 -11.53
CA ARG A 1025 -4.62 8.52 -10.44
C ARG A 1025 -3.83 8.25 -9.16
N ARG A 1026 -3.18 7.07 -9.02
CA ARG A 1026 -2.33 6.69 -7.89
C ARG A 1026 -0.86 7.17 -7.94
N GLU A 1027 -0.37 7.67 -9.08
CA GLU A 1027 1.08 7.91 -9.28
C GLU A 1027 1.50 9.38 -9.39
N ALA A 1028 0.59 10.31 -9.73
CA ALA A 1028 0.91 11.74 -9.77
C ALA A 1028 1.39 12.30 -8.40
N SER A 1029 0.98 11.68 -7.29
CA SER A 1029 1.40 12.06 -5.94
C SER A 1029 2.81 11.58 -5.55
N ALA A 1030 3.53 10.84 -6.41
CA ALA A 1030 4.84 10.28 -6.07
C ALA A 1030 6.03 11.24 -6.28
N THR A 1031 5.79 12.41 -6.90
CA THR A 1031 6.85 13.42 -7.19
C THR A 1031 6.99 14.48 -6.10
N LYS A 1032 6.52 14.21 -4.86
CA LYS A 1032 6.72 15.06 -3.69
C LYS A 1032 6.76 14.29 -2.35
N GLU A 1033 7.66 13.31 -2.32
CA GLU A 1033 8.30 12.85 -1.08
C GLU A 1033 9.78 13.27 -1.12
#